data_AF-A0A080Z8M9-F1
#
_entry.id   AF-A0A080Z8M9-F1
#
_cell.length_a   1.000
_cell.length_b   1.000
_cell.length_c   1.000
_cell.angle_alpha   90.00
_cell.angle_beta   90.00
_cell.angle_gamma   90.00
#
_symmetry.space_group_name_H-M   'P 1'
#
loop_
_entity.id
_entity.type
_entity.pdbx_description
1 polymer ?
#
loop_
_entity_poly.entity_id
_entity_poly.type
_entity_poly.pdbx_seq_one_letter_code
_entity_poly.pdbx_strand_id
1 'polypeptide(L)'
;MATLVADAIAELKRGDASALAKIMAQRRVQRRKPGKGKRKTKKKSADDGEAEEEDAETDADSIQDKSQLGDEVRALPREQLDAFYPAAVQLVAPSDNEEEEARRLQARECIAEFTALLVETKGAAIDKEELFAVAQELHDQLLRLKGDADQVLATQEAISLLCEACWKHNFCGRAHSLVTQLLPYLIVRSYESPPTGNLNSKKHPIRRLFAIKDALPLLDFDDDSSGLLRDILLRCYIQPTFFRSPDAVPFLSFLFTLHVPFVEDINETIRNQIPNQRNSILVKYGSIYFKAWVGSKGTFREKIEEECIQRYVRDAVHSGSTSLFNAVRTVLQIFFENKRHPGVDEMLYRICSPILWRGVKAPNDSVRRQATILLFDNFPLRDPAFSNEMMDLTLQKQFDTFEELLGDSHPALRVAAIEGVSKVLSVYWELLPAETIRCFISKLVVDLVNDVSSSSVRAAVFEGIQFILDNHNSHSILKPLLPMLAPLINDRNEKVRAEFGALLVRIKSIRNLHFYDVVPVNDLLCRMVMDRDCALACKQLVSLFLNSYFPQSVGGSSQVARCLALVRKNPEAAMVFYANVVEHVSVGSVCKLAALLLRCSLNFVSRRLKQPQESEDDDEEEDEDDDEEEGFSVIGQVVVLEVIGNLLKSVHVKVLGDARYSECKSFLREQLNVESLEALLLAYNEGRPYDQEALSSIWKIIGYLGDLSEGVLLERLVENLMKMNENSNRKLLESMVDCMVQWGQLAFLTSKLEKFLDQWRKNKFRSDTAGSKSKKGKKAELNPVVVLGTVEYIAQLQNVKNLNTLLHPIVEALNRCIEPLLEFDADEAEQAYKANSFGFIRMLEVYAKVVVMAECAHVNDETSLLVEKAAKRLKKKDDLRDLQPSEFFTPPKSLNSLFAWLARLMLDFRKETEATEQTTHGKKRRRGKHADEDQLSPQKELLRRWRNLFSLVSLMSAESVAFALERTHWLQNGPAADFIDALASLFICLRAFASRLQKLQELRLQV
;
A
#
# COMPACT_ATOMS: atom_id res chain seq x y z
N MET A 1 -15.51 -69.11 22.94
CA MET A 1 -14.89 -68.23 21.92
C MET A 1 -13.90 -67.31 22.65
N ALA A 2 -12.72 -67.83 22.98
CA ALA A 2 -11.66 -67.13 23.73
C ALA A 2 -10.29 -67.60 23.24
N THR A 3 -10.04 -67.56 21.92
CA THR A 3 -8.90 -68.26 21.32
C THR A 3 -7.80 -67.34 20.84
N LEU A 4 -8.09 -66.26 20.10
CA LEU A 4 -7.02 -65.46 19.45
C LEU A 4 -6.08 -64.73 20.44
N VAL A 5 -6.61 -64.04 21.45
CA VAL A 5 -5.76 -63.32 22.43
C VAL A 5 -5.08 -64.29 23.41
N ALA A 6 -5.76 -65.37 23.80
CA ALA A 6 -5.20 -66.40 24.68
C ALA A 6 -4.01 -67.15 24.01
N ASP A 7 -4.16 -67.49 22.73
CA ASP A 7 -3.10 -68.13 21.93
C ASP A 7 -1.89 -67.20 21.77
N ALA A 8 -2.13 -65.89 21.57
CA ALA A 8 -1.07 -64.89 21.49
C ALA A 8 -0.31 -64.72 22.82
N ILE A 9 -0.98 -64.79 23.98
CA ILE A 9 -0.31 -64.78 25.30
C ILE A 9 0.54 -66.04 25.49
N ALA A 10 0.06 -67.21 25.03
CA ALA A 10 0.82 -68.45 25.10
C ALA A 10 2.08 -68.43 24.20
N GLU A 11 2.02 -67.76 23.04
CA GLU A 11 3.19 -67.50 22.19
C GLU A 11 4.15 -66.49 22.80
N LEU A 12 3.65 -65.43 23.43
CA LEU A 12 4.45 -64.45 24.15
C LEU A 12 5.31 -65.12 25.24
N LYS A 13 4.73 -66.09 25.96
CA LYS A 13 5.44 -66.91 26.96
C LYS A 13 6.62 -67.71 26.37
N ARG A 14 6.56 -68.04 25.08
CA ARG A 14 7.66 -68.71 24.35
C ARG A 14 8.69 -67.72 23.78
N GLY A 15 8.53 -66.42 24.06
CA GLY A 15 9.40 -65.35 23.58
C GLY A 15 9.02 -64.79 22.21
N ASP A 16 7.85 -65.14 21.66
CA ASP A 16 7.39 -64.66 20.36
C ASP A 16 6.21 -63.69 20.52
N ALA A 17 6.46 -62.41 20.24
CA ALA A 17 5.44 -61.36 20.28
C ALA A 17 4.70 -61.15 18.94
N SER A 18 5.01 -61.94 17.90
CA SER A 18 4.51 -61.70 16.54
C SER A 18 3.00 -61.88 16.39
N ALA A 19 2.38 -62.83 17.10
CA ALA A 19 0.92 -62.96 17.13
C ALA A 19 0.24 -61.77 17.82
N LEU A 20 0.78 -61.30 18.95
CA LEU A 20 0.26 -60.13 19.64
C LEU A 20 0.39 -58.87 18.77
N ALA A 21 1.53 -58.71 18.09
CA ALA A 21 1.76 -57.63 17.15
C ALA A 21 0.76 -57.64 15.98
N LYS A 22 0.42 -58.82 15.42
CA LYS A 22 -0.62 -58.95 14.38
C LYS A 22 -2.00 -58.51 14.88
N ILE A 23 -2.39 -58.92 16.09
CA ILE A 23 -3.67 -58.54 16.70
C ILE A 23 -3.73 -57.02 16.91
N MET A 24 -2.67 -56.42 17.46
CA MET A 24 -2.63 -54.97 17.68
C MET A 24 -2.57 -54.18 16.36
N ALA A 25 -1.84 -54.67 15.34
CA ALA A 25 -1.83 -54.06 14.02
C ALA A 25 -3.22 -54.06 13.36
N GLN A 26 -3.99 -55.14 13.49
CA GLN A 26 -5.39 -55.18 13.02
C GLN A 26 -6.26 -54.15 13.73
N ARG A 27 -6.10 -53.99 15.05
CA ARG A 27 -6.80 -52.95 15.84
C ARG A 27 -6.45 -51.54 15.37
N ARG A 28 -5.20 -51.26 14.99
CA ARG A 28 -4.78 -49.95 14.43
C ARG A 28 -5.44 -49.66 13.09
N VAL A 29 -5.50 -50.64 12.20
CA VAL A 29 -6.12 -50.50 10.87
C VAL A 29 -7.63 -50.28 11.00
N GLN A 30 -8.29 -50.98 11.92
CA GLN A 30 -9.71 -50.79 12.23
C GLN A 30 -9.99 -49.37 12.78
N ARG A 31 -9.11 -48.83 13.64
CA ARG A 31 -9.21 -47.44 14.15
C ARG A 31 -8.96 -46.35 13.07
N ARG A 32 -8.46 -46.69 11.88
CA ARG A 32 -8.11 -45.72 10.81
C ARG A 32 -9.19 -45.52 9.73
N LYS A 33 -10.24 -46.34 9.65
CA LYS A 33 -11.31 -46.13 8.65
C LYS A 33 -12.19 -44.92 9.00
N PRO A 34 -12.30 -43.89 8.14
CA PRO A 34 -13.22 -42.78 8.38
C PRO A 34 -14.65 -43.24 8.07
N GLY A 35 -15.58 -42.97 9.00
CA GLY A 35 -17.01 -43.19 8.77
C GLY A 35 -17.47 -42.47 7.50
N LYS A 36 -18.10 -43.19 6.57
CA LYS A 36 -18.74 -42.59 5.39
C LYS A 36 -19.91 -41.71 5.85
N GLY A 37 -19.68 -40.40 5.91
CA GLY A 37 -20.74 -39.42 6.17
C GLY A 37 -21.79 -39.43 5.06
N LYS A 38 -23.04 -39.79 5.39
CA LYS A 38 -24.20 -39.44 4.57
C LYS A 38 -24.55 -37.97 4.83
N ARG A 39 -24.33 -37.12 3.83
CA ARG A 39 -24.90 -35.76 3.75
C ARG A 39 -26.43 -35.84 3.88
N LYS A 40 -27.00 -35.26 4.94
CA LYS A 40 -28.43 -34.91 5.00
C LYS A 40 -28.57 -33.39 4.97
N THR A 41 -29.28 -32.94 3.95
CA THR A 41 -29.67 -31.57 3.62
C THR A 41 -30.56 -31.00 4.73
N LYS A 42 -30.20 -29.84 5.29
CA LYS A 42 -30.98 -29.13 6.33
C LYS A 42 -32.00 -28.20 5.66
N LYS A 43 -33.29 -28.44 5.87
CA LYS A 43 -34.39 -27.51 5.59
C LYS A 43 -34.64 -26.68 6.85
N LYS A 44 -34.89 -25.39 6.64
CA LYS A 44 -34.95 -24.30 7.63
C LYS A 44 -36.38 -24.14 8.14
N SER A 45 -36.57 -24.08 9.46
CA SER A 45 -37.70 -23.40 10.11
C SER A 45 -37.27 -22.97 11.52
N ALA A 46 -37.64 -21.74 11.85
CA ALA A 46 -37.44 -21.05 13.12
C ALA A 46 -38.49 -21.50 14.16
N ASP A 47 -38.15 -21.52 15.44
CA ASP A 47 -38.73 -20.66 16.49
C ASP A 47 -38.01 -20.84 17.84
N ASP A 48 -38.23 -19.87 18.73
CA ASP A 48 -37.58 -19.51 20.00
C ASP A 48 -37.64 -20.53 21.18
N GLY A 49 -36.78 -20.32 22.19
CA GLY A 49 -37.01 -20.76 23.58
C GLY A 49 -35.75 -21.15 24.38
N GLU A 50 -35.50 -20.45 25.49
CA GLU A 50 -34.44 -20.67 26.50
C GLU A 50 -34.59 -21.98 27.29
N ALA A 51 -33.47 -22.64 27.64
CA ALA A 51 -33.20 -23.30 28.93
C ALA A 51 -31.79 -23.94 28.96
N GLU A 52 -31.15 -23.87 30.13
CA GLU A 52 -29.94 -24.59 30.53
C GLU A 52 -30.15 -26.11 30.49
N GLU A 53 -29.18 -26.88 29.99
CA GLU A 53 -28.86 -28.23 30.49
C GLU A 53 -27.59 -28.81 29.84
N GLU A 54 -27.02 -29.79 30.54
CA GLU A 54 -25.75 -30.47 30.35
C GLU A 54 -25.61 -31.21 29.00
N ASP A 55 -24.56 -30.90 28.23
CA ASP A 55 -24.21 -31.67 27.03
C ASP A 55 -23.44 -32.95 27.38
N ALA A 56 -24.20 -34.00 27.70
CA ALA A 56 -23.79 -35.39 27.52
C ALA A 56 -24.29 -35.90 26.15
N GLU A 57 -23.62 -35.53 25.06
CA GLU A 57 -23.90 -36.12 23.74
C GLU A 57 -23.23 -37.50 23.61
N THR A 58 -24.06 -38.53 23.75
CA THR A 58 -23.77 -39.93 23.40
C THR A 58 -23.80 -40.15 21.88
N ASP A 59 -22.62 -40.37 21.30
CA ASP A 59 -22.44 -40.85 19.92
C ASP A 59 -22.84 -42.35 19.80
N ALA A 60 -24.11 -42.61 19.49
CA ALA A 60 -24.72 -43.95 19.52
C ALA A 60 -24.35 -44.89 18.35
N ASP A 61 -23.73 -44.42 17.26
CA ASP A 61 -23.39 -45.24 16.08
C ASP A 61 -21.92 -45.68 15.99
N SER A 62 -21.08 -45.33 16.98
CA SER A 62 -19.67 -45.77 17.06
C SER A 62 -19.42 -46.94 18.02
N ILE A 63 -20.49 -47.47 18.62
CA ILE A 63 -20.43 -48.37 19.78
C ILE A 63 -20.39 -49.86 19.39
N GLN A 64 -20.85 -50.26 18.20
CA GLN A 64 -20.94 -51.68 17.84
C GLN A 64 -19.59 -52.40 17.63
N ASP A 65 -18.52 -51.71 17.20
CA ASP A 65 -17.24 -52.36 16.84
C ASP A 65 -16.12 -52.20 17.89
N LYS A 66 -16.30 -51.38 18.93
CA LYS A 66 -15.40 -51.35 20.10
C LYS A 66 -15.57 -52.58 21.01
N SER A 67 -16.61 -53.38 20.80
CA SER A 67 -17.01 -54.44 21.73
C SER A 67 -16.22 -55.74 21.54
N GLN A 68 -15.93 -56.21 20.33
CA GLN A 68 -15.38 -57.58 20.13
C GLN A 68 -14.05 -57.86 20.85
N LEU A 69 -13.00 -57.06 20.62
CA LEU A 69 -11.69 -57.24 21.27
C LEU A 69 -11.73 -56.89 22.77
N GLY A 70 -12.59 -55.95 23.18
CA GLY A 70 -12.80 -55.61 24.58
C GLY A 70 -13.57 -56.69 25.35
N ASP A 71 -14.50 -57.37 24.68
CA ASP A 71 -15.26 -58.50 25.21
C ASP A 71 -14.38 -59.75 25.30
N GLU A 72 -13.47 -59.97 24.33
CA GLU A 72 -12.42 -61.00 24.42
C GLU A 72 -11.47 -60.75 25.60
N VAL A 73 -11.00 -59.51 25.78
CA VAL A 73 -10.16 -59.13 26.93
C VAL A 73 -10.91 -59.27 28.26
N ARG A 74 -12.21 -58.94 28.30
CA ARG A 74 -13.06 -59.13 29.48
C ARG A 74 -13.31 -60.62 29.79
N ALA A 75 -13.29 -61.47 28.76
CA ALA A 75 -13.48 -62.91 28.90
C ALA A 75 -12.18 -63.70 29.24
N LEU A 76 -11.02 -63.04 29.28
CA LEU A 76 -9.74 -63.67 29.66
C LEU A 76 -9.75 -64.06 31.15
N PRO A 77 -9.48 -65.34 31.49
CA PRO A 77 -9.26 -65.78 32.87
C PRO A 77 -8.01 -65.15 33.47
N ARG A 78 -8.02 -64.91 34.80
CA ARG A 78 -6.86 -64.39 35.53
C ARG A 78 -5.60 -65.25 35.31
N GLU A 79 -5.75 -66.58 35.29
CA GLU A 79 -4.66 -67.53 35.06
C GLU A 79 -3.90 -67.31 33.74
N GLN A 80 -4.59 -66.82 32.69
CA GLN A 80 -3.94 -66.53 31.41
C GLN A 80 -3.17 -65.20 31.47
N LEU A 81 -3.68 -64.21 32.21
CA LEU A 81 -3.00 -62.94 32.42
C LEU A 81 -1.80 -63.08 33.37
N ASP A 82 -1.86 -63.98 34.35
CA ASP A 82 -0.73 -64.29 35.24
C ASP A 82 0.48 -64.84 34.45
N ALA A 83 0.24 -65.47 33.29
CA ALA A 83 1.30 -65.90 32.38
C ALA A 83 1.84 -64.76 31.48
N PHE A 84 1.07 -63.69 31.28
CA PHE A 84 1.45 -62.54 30.46
C PHE A 84 2.50 -61.66 31.17
N TYR A 85 2.32 -61.35 32.45
CA TYR A 85 3.17 -60.40 33.18
C TYR A 85 4.68 -60.72 33.14
N PRO A 86 5.14 -61.92 33.57
CA PRO A 86 6.56 -62.24 33.55
C PRO A 86 7.13 -62.32 32.14
N ALA A 87 6.35 -62.78 31.16
CA ALA A 87 6.76 -62.82 29.76
C ALA A 87 6.91 -61.41 29.16
N ALA A 88 6.01 -60.49 29.51
CA ALA A 88 6.06 -59.10 29.11
C ALA A 88 7.29 -58.39 29.68
N VAL A 89 7.56 -58.52 30.99
CA VAL A 89 8.76 -57.92 31.62
C VAL A 89 10.04 -58.43 30.95
N GLN A 90 10.15 -59.74 30.68
CA GLN A 90 11.32 -60.31 30.04
C GLN A 90 11.57 -59.76 28.62
N LEU A 91 10.51 -59.62 27.82
CA LEU A 91 10.61 -59.14 26.43
C LEU A 91 10.80 -57.62 26.34
N VAL A 92 10.39 -56.87 27.36
CA VAL A 92 10.60 -55.43 27.43
C VAL A 92 12.03 -55.08 27.83
N ALA A 93 12.75 -55.93 28.55
CA ALA A 93 14.12 -55.66 28.98
C ALA A 93 15.07 -55.36 27.79
N PRO A 94 16.05 -54.44 27.94
CA PRO A 94 17.04 -54.14 26.89
C PRO A 94 17.92 -55.35 26.53
N SER A 95 18.32 -55.46 25.26
CA SER A 95 19.37 -56.40 24.81
C SER A 95 20.56 -55.64 24.23
N ASP A 96 21.77 -56.14 24.50
CA ASP A 96 23.01 -55.62 23.90
C ASP A 96 23.20 -56.11 22.44
N ASN A 97 22.42 -57.10 21.99
CA ASN A 97 22.46 -57.60 20.63
C ASN A 97 21.51 -56.81 19.72
N GLU A 98 22.03 -56.16 18.67
CA GLU A 98 21.26 -55.29 17.76
C GLU A 98 20.09 -56.00 17.07
N GLU A 99 20.25 -57.24 16.62
CA GLU A 99 19.18 -58.01 15.95
C GLU A 99 18.08 -58.43 16.92
N GLU A 100 18.46 -58.73 18.16
CA GLU A 100 17.51 -59.06 19.20
C GLU A 100 16.79 -57.81 19.72
N GLU A 101 17.51 -56.70 19.86
CA GLU A 101 16.96 -55.41 20.28
C GLU A 101 15.96 -54.87 19.25
N ALA A 102 16.20 -55.04 17.95
CA ALA A 102 15.23 -54.72 16.91
C ALA A 102 13.93 -55.53 17.04
N ARG A 103 14.02 -56.83 17.36
CA ARG A 103 12.85 -57.69 17.63
C ARG A 103 12.14 -57.30 18.92
N ARG A 104 12.89 -57.00 19.99
CA ARG A 104 12.34 -56.55 21.27
C ARG A 104 11.68 -55.18 21.16
N LEU A 105 12.17 -54.29 20.29
CA LEU A 105 11.56 -52.98 20.06
C LEU A 105 10.12 -53.08 19.51
N GLN A 106 9.88 -54.03 18.59
CA GLN A 106 8.54 -54.37 18.11
C GLN A 106 7.68 -55.05 19.19
N ALA A 107 8.29 -55.91 20.01
CA ALA A 107 7.61 -56.53 21.15
C ALA A 107 7.15 -55.47 22.17
N ARG A 108 8.01 -54.51 22.54
CA ARG A 108 7.67 -53.38 23.43
C ARG A 108 6.47 -52.59 22.93
N GLU A 109 6.41 -52.35 21.63
CA GLU A 109 5.31 -51.62 21.00
C GLU A 109 3.96 -52.33 21.21
N CYS A 110 3.88 -53.63 20.87
CA CYS A 110 2.62 -54.38 20.99
C CYS A 110 2.25 -54.68 22.44
N ILE A 111 3.24 -54.89 23.32
CA ILE A 111 3.04 -55.05 24.77
C ILE A 111 2.47 -53.76 25.35
N ALA A 112 3.02 -52.59 25.01
CA ALA A 112 2.50 -51.30 25.47
C ALA A 112 1.03 -51.08 25.05
N GLU A 113 0.67 -51.40 23.80
CA GLU A 113 -0.70 -51.27 23.31
C GLU A 113 -1.70 -52.23 23.96
N PHE A 114 -1.26 -53.46 24.23
CA PHE A 114 -2.07 -54.46 24.91
C PHE A 114 -2.26 -54.13 26.38
N THR A 115 -1.18 -53.72 27.08
CA THR A 115 -1.25 -53.21 28.45
C THR A 115 -2.19 -52.00 28.54
N ALA A 116 -2.14 -51.06 27.58
CA ALA A 116 -3.06 -49.93 27.55
C ALA A 116 -4.53 -50.38 27.38
N LEU A 117 -4.78 -51.39 26.54
CA LEU A 117 -6.11 -51.98 26.38
C LEU A 117 -6.62 -52.63 27.67
N LEU A 118 -5.74 -53.33 28.40
CA LEU A 118 -6.08 -53.93 29.69
C LEU A 118 -6.45 -52.86 30.74
N VAL A 119 -5.73 -51.73 30.76
CA VAL A 119 -6.04 -50.60 31.64
C VAL A 119 -7.37 -49.92 31.28
N GLU A 120 -7.65 -49.73 29.98
CA GLU A 120 -8.88 -49.08 29.50
C GLU A 120 -10.14 -49.97 29.65
N THR A 121 -9.98 -51.30 29.71
CA THR A 121 -11.11 -52.25 29.69
C THR A 121 -11.68 -52.45 31.09
N LYS A 122 -12.88 -51.90 31.33
CA LYS A 122 -13.63 -52.12 32.58
C LYS A 122 -14.02 -53.60 32.73
N GLY A 123 -13.68 -54.18 33.88
CA GLY A 123 -14.02 -55.55 34.26
C GLY A 123 -13.04 -56.63 33.79
N ALA A 124 -11.85 -56.27 33.27
CA ALA A 124 -10.79 -57.23 32.99
C ALA A 124 -10.25 -57.85 34.30
N ALA A 125 -9.98 -59.16 34.30
CA ALA A 125 -9.47 -59.91 35.46
C ALA A 125 -7.96 -59.69 35.69
N ILE A 126 -7.53 -58.42 35.73
CA ILE A 126 -6.13 -58.02 35.83
C ILE A 126 -5.61 -58.03 37.26
N ASP A 127 -4.38 -58.50 37.45
CA ASP A 127 -3.57 -58.11 38.60
C ASP A 127 -2.99 -56.71 38.36
N LYS A 128 -3.38 -55.76 39.20
CA LYS A 128 -3.02 -54.35 39.01
C LYS A 128 -1.55 -54.09 39.31
N GLU A 129 -0.95 -54.80 40.28
CA GLU A 129 0.44 -54.59 40.68
C GLU A 129 1.39 -55.07 39.59
N GLU A 130 1.17 -56.29 39.09
CA GLU A 130 1.98 -56.89 38.03
C GLU A 130 1.83 -56.13 36.70
N LEU A 131 0.61 -55.71 36.34
CA LEU A 131 0.40 -54.91 35.13
C LEU A 131 1.08 -53.52 35.24
N PHE A 132 1.11 -52.94 36.44
CA PHE A 132 1.83 -51.68 36.68
C PHE A 132 3.34 -51.87 36.58
N ALA A 133 3.90 -52.99 37.05
CA ALA A 133 5.33 -53.29 36.89
C ALA A 133 5.73 -53.35 35.41
N VAL A 134 4.91 -53.96 34.54
CA VAL A 134 5.11 -53.93 33.09
C VAL A 134 5.09 -52.49 32.55
N ALA A 135 4.14 -51.66 32.99
CA ALA A 135 4.05 -50.27 32.57
C ALA A 135 5.25 -49.43 33.03
N GLN A 136 5.76 -49.70 34.23
CA GLN A 136 6.94 -49.01 34.79
C GLN A 136 8.22 -49.36 34.03
N GLU A 137 8.43 -50.64 33.72
CA GLU A 137 9.59 -51.09 32.94
C GLU A 137 9.58 -50.48 31.52
N LEU A 138 8.40 -50.40 30.88
CA LEU A 138 8.23 -49.71 29.60
C LEU A 138 8.50 -48.21 29.70
N HIS A 139 7.97 -47.56 30.74
CA HIS A 139 8.18 -46.13 31.00
C HIS A 139 9.67 -45.81 31.19
N ASP A 140 10.40 -46.63 31.94
CA ASP A 140 11.80 -46.38 32.29
C ASP A 140 12.73 -46.37 31.06
N GLN A 141 12.27 -46.99 29.97
CA GLN A 141 12.97 -47.06 28.69
C GLN A 141 12.49 -46.04 27.65
N LEU A 142 11.41 -45.29 27.90
CA LEU A 142 10.73 -44.42 26.92
C LEU A 142 11.70 -43.48 26.17
N LEU A 143 12.63 -42.86 26.88
CA LEU A 143 13.59 -41.91 26.32
C LEU A 143 14.92 -42.55 25.86
N ARG A 144 15.11 -43.86 26.07
CA ARG A 144 16.40 -44.58 25.86
C ARG A 144 16.36 -45.64 24.75
N LEU A 145 15.24 -45.76 24.04
CA LEU A 145 15.06 -46.72 22.95
C LEU A 145 16.06 -46.49 21.81
N LYS A 146 16.59 -47.58 21.23
CA LYS A 146 17.52 -47.59 20.10
C LYS A 146 16.98 -48.47 18.98
N GLY A 147 17.33 -48.15 17.73
CA GLY A 147 16.93 -48.93 16.56
C GLY A 147 16.54 -48.06 15.37
N ASP A 148 15.76 -48.62 14.46
CA ASP A 148 15.17 -47.89 13.33
C ASP A 148 14.32 -46.70 13.83
N ALA A 149 14.51 -45.54 13.21
CA ALA A 149 13.91 -44.29 13.68
C ALA A 149 12.38 -44.38 13.71
N ASP A 150 11.75 -44.82 12.61
CA ASP A 150 10.29 -44.89 12.51
C ASP A 150 9.69 -45.87 13.54
N GLN A 151 10.35 -47.02 13.71
CA GLN A 151 9.96 -48.00 14.72
C GLN A 151 10.12 -47.46 16.15
N VAL A 152 11.21 -46.76 16.46
CA VAL A 152 11.40 -46.11 17.77
C VAL A 152 10.29 -45.10 18.04
N LEU A 153 9.95 -44.24 17.07
CA LEU A 153 8.86 -43.26 17.28
C LEU A 153 7.52 -43.97 17.53
N ALA A 154 7.23 -45.06 16.82
CA ALA A 154 6.01 -45.83 16.99
C ALA A 154 5.94 -46.50 18.38
N THR A 155 7.05 -47.09 18.85
CA THR A 155 7.15 -47.67 20.19
C THR A 155 7.01 -46.62 21.29
N GLN A 156 7.68 -45.46 21.17
CA GLN A 156 7.54 -44.36 22.13
C GLN A 156 6.10 -43.85 22.20
N GLU A 157 5.43 -43.73 21.06
CA GLU A 157 4.02 -43.33 21.01
C GLU A 157 3.13 -44.34 21.74
N ALA A 158 3.32 -45.64 21.53
CA ALA A 158 2.57 -46.69 22.23
C ALA A 158 2.79 -46.64 23.76
N ILE A 159 4.03 -46.50 24.21
CA ILE A 159 4.37 -46.38 25.64
C ILE A 159 3.77 -45.11 26.24
N SER A 160 3.82 -43.98 25.52
CA SER A 160 3.26 -42.72 26.01
C SER A 160 1.73 -42.79 26.19
N LEU A 161 1.02 -43.47 25.28
CA LEU A 161 -0.43 -43.70 25.38
C LEU A 161 -0.79 -44.61 26.56
N LEU A 162 0.04 -45.62 26.85
CA LEU A 162 -0.10 -46.46 28.04
C LEU A 162 0.05 -45.62 29.32
N CYS A 163 1.12 -44.82 29.41
CA CYS A 163 1.36 -43.98 30.60
C CYS A 163 0.21 -42.99 30.82
N GLU A 164 -0.33 -42.40 29.75
CA GLU A 164 -1.53 -41.56 29.81
C GLU A 164 -2.77 -42.31 30.30
N ALA A 165 -3.00 -43.54 29.84
CA ALA A 165 -4.13 -44.35 30.28
C ALA A 165 -4.02 -44.66 31.78
N CYS A 166 -2.83 -45.03 32.25
CA CYS A 166 -2.55 -45.23 33.66
C CYS A 166 -2.81 -43.95 34.49
N TRP A 167 -2.39 -42.78 33.99
CA TRP A 167 -2.66 -41.49 34.63
C TRP A 167 -4.16 -41.18 34.71
N LYS A 168 -4.88 -41.27 33.59
CA LYS A 168 -6.33 -40.97 33.50
C LYS A 168 -7.17 -41.83 34.45
N HIS A 169 -6.74 -43.07 34.70
CA HIS A 169 -7.44 -44.01 35.58
C HIS A 169 -6.88 -44.03 37.02
N ASN A 170 -5.92 -43.17 37.37
CA ASN A 170 -5.20 -43.18 38.64
C ASN A 170 -4.74 -44.61 39.04
N PHE A 171 -4.15 -45.32 38.07
CA PHE A 171 -3.89 -46.75 38.18
C PHE A 171 -2.95 -47.06 39.36
N CYS A 172 -3.36 -48.00 40.23
CA CYS A 172 -2.70 -48.37 41.49
C CYS A 172 -2.45 -47.22 42.49
N GLY A 173 -2.97 -46.01 42.28
CA GLY A 173 -2.57 -44.83 43.07
C GLY A 173 -1.08 -44.43 42.92
N ARG A 174 -0.34 -45.10 42.01
CA ARG A 174 1.09 -44.89 41.77
C ARG A 174 1.38 -44.29 40.39
N ALA A 175 0.35 -43.94 39.63
CA ALA A 175 0.50 -43.42 38.26
C ALA A 175 1.39 -42.17 38.14
N HIS A 176 1.65 -41.46 39.25
CA HIS A 176 2.60 -40.34 39.31
C HIS A 176 4.05 -40.74 38.95
N SER A 177 4.48 -41.99 39.16
CA SER A 177 5.84 -42.40 38.76
C SER A 177 6.02 -42.46 37.24
N LEU A 178 4.93 -42.70 36.49
CA LEU A 178 4.93 -42.85 35.03
C LEU A 178 4.91 -41.51 34.28
N VAL A 179 4.84 -40.37 34.97
CA VAL A 179 4.79 -39.04 34.32
C VAL A 179 6.17 -38.44 34.10
N THR A 180 7.19 -38.94 34.79
CA THR A 180 8.55 -38.36 34.83
C THR A 180 9.26 -38.40 33.48
N GLN A 181 9.07 -39.46 32.67
CA GLN A 181 9.54 -39.52 31.27
C GLN A 181 8.48 -39.14 30.25
N LEU A 182 7.19 -39.33 30.58
CA LEU A 182 6.06 -38.99 29.70
C LEU A 182 6.00 -37.49 29.41
N LEU A 183 6.16 -36.64 30.42
CA LEU A 183 6.11 -35.19 30.27
C LEU A 183 7.21 -34.67 29.32
N PRO A 184 8.51 -34.96 29.55
CA PRO A 184 9.57 -34.58 28.61
C PRO A 184 9.32 -35.07 27.18
N TYR A 185 8.85 -36.32 27.02
CA TYR A 185 8.51 -36.86 25.71
C TYR A 185 7.43 -36.03 25.00
N LEU A 186 6.29 -35.78 25.65
CA LEU A 186 5.19 -35.02 25.04
C LEU A 186 5.56 -33.56 24.77
N ILE A 187 6.38 -32.95 25.64
CA ILE A 187 6.90 -31.60 25.46
C ILE A 187 7.76 -31.54 24.19
N VAL A 188 8.75 -32.42 24.04
CA VAL A 188 9.63 -32.42 22.85
C VAL A 188 8.83 -32.69 21.57
N ARG A 189 7.93 -33.68 21.59
CA ARG A 189 7.06 -33.99 20.44
C ARG A 189 6.14 -32.85 20.03
N SER A 190 5.79 -31.98 20.97
CA SER A 190 4.94 -30.83 20.70
C SER A 190 5.59 -29.81 19.75
N TYR A 191 6.93 -29.72 19.74
CA TYR A 191 7.67 -28.79 18.87
C TYR A 191 7.97 -29.39 17.49
N GLU A 192 8.21 -30.70 17.44
CA GLU A 192 8.58 -31.44 16.22
C GLU A 192 7.38 -31.71 15.29
N SER A 193 6.16 -31.53 15.79
CA SER A 193 4.94 -31.82 15.02
C SER A 193 4.83 -30.95 13.76
N PRO A 194 4.61 -31.55 12.57
CA PRO A 194 4.65 -30.81 11.31
C PRO A 194 3.53 -29.77 11.20
N PRO A 195 3.79 -28.60 10.55
CA PRO A 195 2.86 -27.49 10.35
C PRO A 195 1.48 -27.83 9.75
N THR A 196 1.36 -28.99 9.11
CA THR A 196 0.24 -29.41 8.25
C THR A 196 -0.72 -30.40 8.93
N GLY A 197 -0.43 -30.84 10.16
CA GLY A 197 -1.30 -31.73 10.91
C GLY A 197 -2.60 -31.06 11.37
N ASN A 198 -3.68 -31.82 11.53
CA ASN A 198 -4.92 -31.31 12.11
C ASN A 198 -4.69 -30.99 13.60
N LEU A 199 -4.42 -29.71 13.91
CA LEU A 199 -4.07 -29.23 15.26
C LEU A 199 -5.18 -29.45 16.31
N ASN A 200 -6.42 -29.68 15.88
CA ASN A 200 -7.54 -30.00 16.75
C ASN A 200 -7.70 -31.50 17.00
N SER A 201 -6.85 -32.34 16.39
CA SER A 201 -6.87 -33.78 16.62
C SER A 201 -6.62 -34.10 18.09
N LYS A 202 -7.44 -34.98 18.67
CA LYS A 202 -7.23 -35.54 20.02
C LYS A 202 -5.85 -36.22 20.16
N LYS A 203 -5.19 -36.54 19.06
CA LYS A 203 -3.86 -37.17 19.01
C LYS A 203 -2.70 -36.17 19.01
N HIS A 204 -2.98 -34.87 18.92
CA HIS A 204 -1.92 -33.86 18.88
C HIS A 204 -1.17 -33.81 20.22
N PRO A 205 0.18 -33.82 20.24
CA PRO A 205 0.96 -33.90 21.49
C PRO A 205 0.65 -32.77 22.49
N ILE A 206 0.44 -31.52 22.03
CA ILE A 206 0.08 -30.39 22.91
C ILE A 206 -1.24 -30.65 23.66
N ARG A 207 -2.24 -31.22 22.99
CA ARG A 207 -3.54 -31.48 23.61
C ARG A 207 -3.45 -32.61 24.64
N ARG A 208 -2.62 -33.61 24.35
CA ARG A 208 -2.30 -34.71 25.27
C ARG A 208 -1.53 -34.20 26.49
N LEU A 209 -0.53 -33.34 26.27
CA LEU A 209 0.24 -32.67 27.31
C LEU A 209 -0.68 -31.82 28.22
N PHE A 210 -1.57 -31.02 27.63
CA PHE A 210 -2.53 -30.24 28.40
C PHE A 210 -3.48 -31.11 29.24
N ALA A 211 -3.88 -32.28 28.73
CA ALA A 211 -4.75 -33.22 29.45
C ALA A 211 -4.08 -33.88 30.67
N ILE A 212 -2.74 -33.88 30.75
CA ILE A 212 -1.98 -34.43 31.89
C ILE A 212 -1.23 -33.36 32.68
N LYS A 213 -1.47 -32.07 32.42
CA LYS A 213 -0.71 -30.95 33.02
C LYS A 213 -0.69 -30.97 34.54
N ASP A 214 -1.72 -31.53 35.17
CA ASP A 214 -1.85 -31.62 36.63
C ASP A 214 -0.85 -32.60 37.27
N ALA A 215 -0.06 -33.30 36.46
CA ALA A 215 1.12 -34.05 36.90
C ALA A 215 2.32 -33.15 37.20
N LEU A 216 2.42 -31.96 36.59
CA LEU A 216 3.56 -31.06 36.76
C LEU A 216 3.73 -30.59 38.22
N PRO A 217 2.69 -30.20 38.97
CA PRO A 217 2.82 -29.82 40.38
C PRO A 217 3.32 -30.93 41.31
N LEU A 218 3.33 -32.19 40.88
CA LEU A 218 3.85 -33.32 41.68
C LEU A 218 5.38 -33.43 41.62
N LEU A 219 6.03 -32.70 40.71
CA LEU A 219 7.47 -32.71 40.54
C LEU A 219 8.11 -31.65 41.42
N ASP A 220 9.25 -31.97 42.01
CA ASP A 220 10.04 -31.03 42.80
C ASP A 220 10.82 -30.10 41.85
N PHE A 221 10.42 -28.83 41.79
CA PHE A 221 11.07 -27.81 40.97
C PHE A 221 12.27 -27.15 41.65
N ASP A 222 12.50 -27.41 42.95
CA ASP A 222 13.67 -26.92 43.68
C ASP A 222 14.88 -27.84 43.48
N ASP A 223 14.65 -29.13 43.23
CA ASP A 223 15.72 -30.10 43.00
C ASP A 223 16.45 -29.87 41.66
N ASP A 224 17.79 -30.02 41.68
CA ASP A 224 18.65 -29.81 40.51
C ASP A 224 18.33 -30.76 39.34
N SER A 225 17.78 -31.95 39.61
CA SER A 225 17.37 -32.90 38.57
C SER A 225 16.23 -32.38 37.68
N SER A 226 15.47 -31.39 38.15
CA SER A 226 14.39 -30.75 37.39
C SER A 226 14.90 -29.75 36.34
N GLY A 227 16.20 -29.43 36.32
CA GLY A 227 16.78 -28.42 35.42
C GLY A 227 16.46 -28.67 33.94
N LEU A 228 16.60 -29.91 33.46
CA LEU A 228 16.27 -30.26 32.08
C LEU A 228 14.78 -30.06 31.76
N LEU A 229 13.89 -30.36 32.72
CA LEU A 229 12.46 -30.16 32.56
C LEU A 229 12.11 -28.67 32.48
N ARG A 230 12.72 -27.83 33.34
CA ARG A 230 12.56 -26.37 33.30
C ARG A 230 13.00 -25.83 31.94
N ASP A 231 14.15 -26.26 31.43
CA ASP A 231 14.68 -25.83 30.13
C ASP A 231 13.74 -26.15 28.96
N ILE A 232 13.20 -27.37 28.91
CA ILE A 232 12.28 -27.74 27.83
C ILE A 232 10.95 -27.00 27.98
N LEU A 233 10.42 -26.78 29.20
CA LEU A 233 9.22 -25.98 29.41
C LEU A 233 9.40 -24.53 28.93
N LEU A 234 10.55 -23.91 29.20
CA LEU A 234 10.86 -22.55 28.72
C LEU A 234 10.90 -22.49 27.18
N ARG A 235 11.41 -23.53 26.52
CA ARG A 235 11.43 -23.61 25.04
C ARG A 235 10.03 -23.55 24.43
N CYS A 236 8.96 -23.94 25.14
CA CYS A 236 7.58 -23.78 24.65
C CYS A 236 7.26 -22.33 24.28
N TYR A 237 7.80 -21.36 25.00
CA TYR A 237 7.52 -19.93 24.77
C TYR A 237 8.18 -19.38 23.51
N ILE A 238 9.17 -20.08 22.97
CA ILE A 238 9.98 -19.63 21.84
C ILE A 238 9.42 -20.19 20.51
N GLN A 239 8.83 -21.38 20.54
CA GLN A 239 8.47 -22.13 19.33
C GLN A 239 7.16 -21.63 18.68
N PRO A 240 7.19 -21.03 17.47
CA PRO A 240 5.98 -20.49 16.83
C PRO A 240 4.93 -21.55 16.45
N THR A 241 5.37 -22.79 16.23
CA THR A 241 4.49 -23.94 15.94
C THR A 241 3.59 -24.27 17.13
N PHE A 242 4.11 -24.12 18.36
CA PHE A 242 3.39 -24.38 19.59
C PHE A 242 2.14 -23.51 19.70
N PHE A 243 2.27 -22.22 19.40
CA PHE A 243 1.17 -21.25 19.46
C PHE A 243 0.03 -21.49 18.48
N ARG A 244 0.16 -22.40 17.51
CA ARG A 244 -0.93 -22.70 16.58
C ARG A 244 -2.04 -23.53 17.23
N SER A 245 -1.74 -24.27 18.30
CA SER A 245 -2.73 -25.04 19.04
C SER A 245 -3.58 -24.11 19.93
N PRO A 246 -4.92 -24.34 20.03
CA PRO A 246 -5.76 -23.60 20.96
C PRO A 246 -5.41 -23.86 22.43
N ASP A 247 -4.85 -25.05 22.73
CA ASP A 247 -4.49 -25.47 24.09
C ASP A 247 -3.17 -24.83 24.58
N ALA A 248 -2.39 -24.23 23.68
CA ALA A 248 -1.08 -23.66 24.00
C ALA A 248 -1.16 -22.50 25.00
N VAL A 249 -2.04 -21.54 24.79
CA VAL A 249 -2.17 -20.38 25.68
C VAL A 249 -2.62 -20.81 27.09
N PRO A 250 -3.70 -21.60 27.26
CA PRO A 250 -4.07 -22.15 28.57
C PRO A 250 -2.95 -22.96 29.25
N PHE A 251 -2.23 -23.80 28.50
CA PHE A 251 -1.12 -24.58 29.04
C PHE A 251 0.01 -23.69 29.56
N LEU A 252 0.47 -22.73 28.76
CA LEU A 252 1.56 -21.84 29.15
C LEU A 252 1.18 -20.93 30.31
N SER A 253 -0.07 -20.46 30.34
CA SER A 253 -0.58 -19.68 31.48
C SER A 253 -0.55 -20.47 32.79
N PHE A 254 -0.80 -21.78 32.73
CA PHE A 254 -0.72 -22.67 33.89
C PHE A 254 0.70 -22.85 34.42
N LEU A 255 1.75 -22.77 33.57
CA LEU A 255 3.13 -22.94 34.03
C LEU A 255 3.58 -21.88 35.04
N PHE A 256 2.96 -20.69 35.01
CA PHE A 256 3.21 -19.63 35.99
C PHE A 256 2.79 -20.00 37.42
N THR A 257 1.97 -21.04 37.61
CA THR A 257 1.46 -21.43 38.93
C THR A 257 2.22 -22.62 39.54
N LEU A 258 3.31 -23.07 38.91
CA LEU A 258 4.06 -24.25 39.34
C LEU A 258 5.06 -23.95 40.45
N HIS A 259 5.92 -22.94 40.24
CA HIS A 259 7.02 -22.61 41.13
C HIS A 259 7.32 -21.10 41.05
N VAL A 260 7.46 -20.43 42.21
CA VAL A 260 7.55 -18.96 42.26
C VAL A 260 8.79 -18.42 41.53
N PRO A 261 10.02 -18.90 41.79
CA PRO A 261 11.21 -18.54 41.01
C PRO A 261 11.06 -18.76 39.50
N PHE A 262 10.32 -19.78 39.09
CA PHE A 262 10.15 -20.11 37.67
C PHE A 262 9.37 -19.03 36.89
N VAL A 263 8.59 -18.18 37.58
CA VAL A 263 7.91 -17.03 36.96
C VAL A 263 8.92 -16.07 36.33
N GLU A 264 10.07 -15.83 36.97
CA GLU A 264 11.11 -14.94 36.47
C GLU A 264 11.80 -15.52 35.23
N ASP A 265 12.09 -16.83 35.24
CA ASP A 265 12.66 -17.54 34.10
C ASP A 265 11.74 -17.49 32.87
N ILE A 266 10.43 -17.69 33.08
CA ILE A 266 9.43 -17.56 32.03
C ILE A 266 9.40 -16.12 31.50
N ASN A 267 9.39 -15.13 32.39
CA ASN A 267 9.31 -13.73 32.01
C ASN A 267 10.51 -13.28 31.18
N GLU A 268 11.74 -13.62 31.59
CA GLU A 268 12.94 -13.33 30.82
C GLU A 268 12.95 -14.05 29.46
N THR A 269 12.47 -15.29 29.43
CA THR A 269 12.34 -16.06 28.18
C THR A 269 11.42 -15.34 27.19
N ILE A 270 10.22 -14.93 27.62
CA ILE A 270 9.28 -14.19 26.76
C ILE A 270 9.84 -12.83 26.37
N ARG A 271 10.39 -12.09 27.34
CA ARG A 271 10.93 -10.73 27.14
C ARG A 271 12.00 -10.69 26.07
N ASN A 272 12.89 -11.68 26.05
CA ASN A 272 13.94 -11.80 25.03
C ASN A 272 13.40 -12.05 23.61
N GLN A 273 12.15 -12.54 23.49
CA GLN A 273 11.51 -12.74 22.19
C GLN A 273 10.84 -11.46 21.66
N ILE A 274 10.25 -10.62 22.53
CA ILE A 274 9.38 -9.49 22.12
C ILE A 274 9.93 -8.63 20.97
N PRO A 275 11.21 -8.17 20.95
CA PRO A 275 11.68 -7.24 19.92
C PRO A 275 11.58 -7.75 18.48
N ASN A 276 11.67 -9.07 18.27
CA ASN A 276 11.77 -9.70 16.95
C ASN A 276 10.56 -10.58 16.61
N GLN A 277 9.48 -10.51 17.38
CA GLN A 277 8.31 -11.37 17.20
C GLN A 277 7.20 -10.73 16.36
N ARG A 278 6.39 -11.58 15.73
CA ARG A 278 5.23 -11.15 14.95
C ARG A 278 4.12 -10.68 15.89
N ASN A 279 3.34 -9.68 15.46
CA ASN A 279 2.22 -9.15 16.24
C ASN A 279 1.26 -10.25 16.74
N SER A 280 0.94 -11.24 15.90
CA SER A 280 0.07 -12.37 16.27
C SER A 280 0.59 -13.25 17.41
N ILE A 281 1.90 -13.25 17.67
CA ILE A 281 2.51 -13.94 18.82
C ILE A 281 2.54 -13.01 20.04
N LEU A 282 2.80 -11.71 19.84
CA LEU A 282 2.76 -10.71 20.93
C LEU A 282 1.38 -10.66 21.61
N VAL A 283 0.30 -10.70 20.83
CA VAL A 283 -1.08 -10.79 21.35
C VAL A 283 -1.27 -12.06 22.21
N LYS A 284 -0.63 -13.17 21.82
CA LYS A 284 -0.69 -14.43 22.58
C LYS A 284 0.14 -14.37 23.86
N TYR A 285 1.30 -13.72 23.87
CA TYR A 285 2.03 -13.46 25.10
C TYR A 285 1.22 -12.63 26.08
N GLY A 286 0.56 -11.55 25.61
CA GLY A 286 -0.38 -10.80 26.44
C GLY A 286 -1.48 -11.70 27.02
N SER A 287 -2.09 -12.54 26.18
CA SER A 287 -3.10 -13.51 26.61
C SER A 287 -2.62 -14.51 27.66
N ILE A 288 -1.35 -14.92 27.58
CA ILE A 288 -0.73 -15.80 28.56
C ILE A 288 -0.59 -15.08 29.90
N TYR A 289 0.00 -13.88 29.93
CA TYR A 289 0.13 -13.11 31.16
C TYR A 289 -1.21 -12.80 31.81
N PHE A 290 -2.22 -12.42 31.02
CA PHE A 290 -3.55 -12.13 31.53
C PHE A 290 -4.19 -13.36 32.19
N LYS A 291 -4.16 -14.52 31.51
CA LYS A 291 -4.71 -15.76 32.08
C LYS A 291 -3.91 -16.27 33.28
N ALA A 292 -2.59 -16.13 33.26
CA ALA A 292 -1.73 -16.45 34.40
C ALA A 292 -2.07 -15.56 35.62
N TRP A 293 -2.30 -14.26 35.40
CA TRP A 293 -2.72 -13.33 36.46
C TRP A 293 -4.11 -13.67 37.02
N VAL A 294 -5.08 -13.99 36.15
CA VAL A 294 -6.44 -14.41 36.56
C VAL A 294 -6.39 -15.71 37.38
N GLY A 295 -5.58 -16.68 36.96
CA GLY A 295 -5.46 -17.99 37.61
C GLY A 295 -4.57 -18.03 38.86
N SER A 296 -3.75 -17.01 39.11
CA SER A 296 -2.82 -16.96 40.24
C SER A 296 -3.40 -16.22 41.46
N LYS A 297 -2.85 -16.52 42.64
CA LYS A 297 -3.17 -15.88 43.93
C LYS A 297 -1.90 -15.76 44.78
N GLY A 298 -1.92 -14.89 45.79
CA GLY A 298 -0.82 -14.69 46.73
C GLY A 298 0.48 -14.30 46.03
N THR A 299 1.59 -14.92 46.43
CA THR A 299 2.96 -14.62 45.97
C THR A 299 3.14 -14.71 44.45
N PHE A 300 2.47 -15.67 43.79
CA PHE A 300 2.52 -15.79 42.33
C PHE A 300 1.93 -14.55 41.65
N ARG A 301 0.80 -14.04 42.16
CA ARG A 301 0.14 -12.87 41.59
C ARG A 301 1.01 -11.62 41.78
N GLU A 302 1.55 -11.42 42.98
CA GLU A 302 2.47 -10.30 43.29
C GLU A 302 3.68 -10.30 42.35
N LYS A 303 4.32 -11.46 42.14
CA LYS A 303 5.45 -11.60 41.20
C LYS A 303 5.07 -11.30 39.75
N ILE A 304 3.91 -11.76 39.28
CA ILE A 304 3.43 -11.45 37.92
C ILE A 304 3.19 -9.94 37.76
N GLU A 305 2.62 -9.28 38.78
CA GLU A 305 2.34 -7.85 38.73
C GLU A 305 3.63 -7.00 38.74
N GLU A 306 4.54 -7.26 39.68
CA GLU A 306 5.72 -6.42 39.92
C GLU A 306 6.87 -6.72 38.95
N GLU A 307 7.22 -7.99 38.73
CA GLU A 307 8.39 -8.38 37.94
C GLU A 307 8.08 -8.53 36.45
N CYS A 308 6.82 -8.82 36.09
CA CYS A 308 6.40 -8.98 34.70
C CYS A 308 5.67 -7.72 34.19
N ILE A 309 4.42 -7.50 34.62
CA ILE A 309 3.55 -6.49 34.00
C ILE A 309 4.09 -5.07 34.24
N GLN A 310 4.42 -4.72 35.48
CA GLN A 310 4.97 -3.39 35.81
C GLN A 310 6.31 -3.15 35.10
N ARG A 311 7.14 -4.18 34.94
CA ARG A 311 8.38 -4.10 34.17
C ARG A 311 8.11 -3.83 32.70
N TYR A 312 7.11 -4.45 32.08
CA TYR A 312 6.73 -4.13 30.70
C TYR A 312 6.21 -2.70 30.55
N VAL A 313 5.47 -2.17 31.53
CA VAL A 313 5.09 -0.74 31.54
C VAL A 313 6.35 0.15 31.56
N ARG A 314 7.34 -0.19 32.39
CA ARG A 314 8.62 0.53 32.45
C ARG A 314 9.40 0.44 31.15
N ASP A 315 9.54 -0.76 30.59
CA ASP A 315 10.28 -1.03 29.35
C ASP A 315 9.61 -0.35 28.15
N ALA A 316 8.28 -0.30 28.12
CA ALA A 316 7.52 0.44 27.12
C ALA A 316 7.78 1.95 27.25
N VAL A 317 7.72 2.53 28.45
CA VAL A 317 7.96 3.97 28.65
C VAL A 317 9.39 4.38 28.27
N HIS A 318 10.38 3.52 28.50
CA HIS A 318 11.80 3.82 28.25
C HIS A 318 12.33 3.20 26.95
N SER A 319 11.46 2.76 26.05
CA SER A 319 11.93 2.05 24.87
C SER A 319 12.71 3.01 23.94
N GLY A 320 13.80 2.50 23.36
CA GLY A 320 14.67 3.27 22.47
C GLY A 320 14.15 3.40 21.04
N SER A 321 13.05 2.72 20.69
CA SER A 321 12.47 2.75 19.34
C SER A 321 10.95 2.56 19.35
N THR A 322 10.27 3.20 18.41
CA THR A 322 8.81 3.09 18.24
C THR A 322 8.35 1.65 17.97
N SER A 323 9.17 0.84 17.30
CA SER A 323 8.85 -0.57 17.05
C SER A 323 8.85 -1.40 18.34
N LEU A 324 9.84 -1.20 19.20
CA LEU A 324 9.91 -1.88 20.49
C LEU A 324 8.78 -1.43 21.41
N PHE A 325 8.51 -0.12 21.48
CA PHE A 325 7.35 0.43 22.19
C PHE A 325 6.06 -0.28 21.78
N ASN A 326 5.77 -0.34 20.47
CA ASN A 326 4.55 -0.96 19.95
C ASN A 326 4.51 -2.46 20.23
N ALA A 327 5.65 -3.16 20.21
CA ALA A 327 5.71 -4.58 20.52
C ALA A 327 5.35 -4.86 21.99
N VAL A 328 5.94 -4.10 22.93
CA VAL A 328 5.65 -4.22 24.37
C VAL A 328 4.22 -3.76 24.67
N ARG A 329 3.78 -2.64 24.08
CA ARG A 329 2.39 -2.14 24.17
C ARG A 329 1.38 -3.20 23.74
N THR A 330 1.65 -3.96 22.67
CA THR A 330 0.77 -5.05 22.21
C THR A 330 0.60 -6.15 23.27
N VAL A 331 1.64 -6.46 24.05
CA VAL A 331 1.57 -7.43 25.16
C VAL A 331 0.70 -6.89 26.31
N LEU A 332 0.81 -5.59 26.61
CA LEU A 332 0.04 -4.92 27.67
C LEU A 332 -1.43 -4.69 27.31
N GLN A 333 -1.74 -4.56 26.02
CA GLN A 333 -3.04 -4.14 25.49
C GLN A 333 -4.22 -4.94 26.06
N ILE A 334 -4.07 -6.25 26.25
CA ILE A 334 -5.14 -7.10 26.77
C ILE A 334 -5.61 -6.70 28.17
N PHE A 335 -4.71 -6.17 29.02
CA PHE A 335 -5.07 -5.70 30.36
C PHE A 335 -5.90 -4.41 30.28
N PHE A 336 -5.55 -3.50 29.35
CA PHE A 336 -6.29 -2.25 29.12
C PHE A 336 -7.68 -2.50 28.53
N GLU A 337 -7.84 -3.53 27.69
CA GLU A 337 -9.13 -3.90 27.10
C GLU A 337 -10.06 -4.64 28.09
N ASN A 338 -9.48 -5.34 29.07
CA ASN A 338 -10.22 -6.17 30.03
C ASN A 338 -10.32 -5.54 31.43
N LYS A 339 -10.29 -4.21 31.51
CA LYS A 339 -10.45 -3.41 32.75
C LYS A 339 -11.72 -3.70 33.56
N ARG A 340 -12.77 -4.21 32.90
CA ARG A 340 -14.00 -4.66 33.56
C ARG A 340 -13.85 -5.94 34.38
N HIS A 341 -12.79 -6.71 34.15
CA HIS A 341 -12.53 -7.92 34.94
C HIS A 341 -12.17 -7.52 36.38
N PRO A 342 -12.77 -8.16 37.41
CA PRO A 342 -12.50 -7.84 38.81
C PRO A 342 -11.01 -7.81 39.14
N GLY A 343 -10.57 -6.76 39.84
CA GLY A 343 -9.19 -6.54 40.27
C GLY A 343 -8.24 -5.95 39.22
N VAL A 344 -8.60 -5.92 37.93
CA VAL A 344 -7.69 -5.40 36.89
C VAL A 344 -7.50 -3.89 37.02
N ASP A 345 -8.58 -3.12 37.22
CA ASP A 345 -8.49 -1.66 37.41
C ASP A 345 -7.61 -1.30 38.62
N GLU A 346 -7.82 -1.96 39.77
CA GLU A 346 -7.03 -1.77 40.99
C GLU A 346 -5.53 -2.07 40.75
N MET A 347 -5.24 -3.23 40.15
CA MET A 347 -3.87 -3.62 39.80
C MET A 347 -3.23 -2.60 38.86
N LEU A 348 -3.90 -2.23 37.77
CA LEU A 348 -3.39 -1.27 36.79
C LEU A 348 -3.13 0.10 37.44
N TYR A 349 -4.01 0.56 38.31
CA TYR A 349 -3.79 1.77 39.08
C TYR A 349 -2.52 1.68 39.93
N ARG A 350 -2.34 0.60 40.69
CA ARG A 350 -1.16 0.36 41.54
C ARG A 350 0.14 0.32 40.73
N ILE A 351 0.18 -0.46 39.64
CA ILE A 351 1.43 -0.71 38.92
C ILE A 351 1.78 0.38 37.91
N CYS A 352 0.80 0.97 37.22
CA CYS A 352 1.04 1.96 36.16
C CYS A 352 1.23 3.36 36.71
N SER A 353 0.44 3.79 37.71
CA SER A 353 0.46 5.16 38.23
C SER A 353 1.87 5.69 38.53
N PRO A 354 2.71 5.02 39.34
CA PRO A 354 4.02 5.58 39.68
C PRO A 354 4.93 5.72 38.46
N ILE A 355 4.77 4.92 37.41
CA ILE A 355 5.61 5.00 36.20
C ILE A 355 5.07 6.08 35.25
N LEU A 356 3.77 6.06 34.97
CA LEU A 356 3.16 6.97 34.00
C LEU A 356 3.24 8.42 34.47
N TRP A 357 2.96 8.70 35.75
CA TRP A 357 3.03 10.07 36.28
C TRP A 357 4.44 10.68 36.20
N ARG A 358 5.49 9.86 36.39
CA ARG A 358 6.87 10.29 36.17
C ARG A 358 7.20 10.40 34.69
N GLY A 359 6.72 9.45 33.89
CA GLY A 359 6.95 9.38 32.45
C GLY A 359 6.43 10.60 31.70
N VAL A 360 5.18 11.01 31.94
CA VAL A 360 4.57 12.19 31.28
C VAL A 360 5.21 13.52 31.67
N LYS A 361 5.99 13.54 32.76
CA LYS A 361 6.76 14.72 33.22
C LYS A 361 8.26 14.59 32.95
N ALA A 362 8.70 13.55 32.23
CA ALA A 362 10.12 13.32 31.98
C ALA A 362 10.75 14.45 31.12
N PRO A 363 12.05 14.74 31.26
CA PRO A 363 12.74 15.69 30.39
C PRO A 363 12.81 15.21 28.93
N ASN A 364 12.91 13.90 28.72
CA ASN A 364 13.02 13.27 27.42
C ASN A 364 11.65 13.18 26.72
N ASP A 365 11.55 13.69 25.50
CA ASP A 365 10.33 13.73 24.70
C ASP A 365 9.81 12.33 24.34
N SER A 366 10.68 11.41 23.94
CA SER A 366 10.30 10.04 23.61
C SER A 366 9.67 9.32 24.81
N VAL A 367 10.26 9.47 26.00
CA VAL A 367 9.74 8.91 27.25
C VAL A 367 8.37 9.50 27.58
N ARG A 368 8.24 10.84 27.51
CA ARG A 368 6.94 11.52 27.70
C ARG A 368 5.90 11.00 26.73
N ARG A 369 6.21 10.92 25.42
CA ARG A 369 5.30 10.42 24.37
C ARG A 369 4.79 9.01 24.65
N GLN A 370 5.70 8.10 25.00
CA GLN A 370 5.37 6.70 25.26
C GLN A 370 4.48 6.57 26.51
N ALA A 371 4.80 7.32 27.57
CA ALA A 371 3.97 7.39 28.77
C ALA A 371 2.58 8.00 28.48
N THR A 372 2.51 9.05 27.67
CA THR A 372 1.24 9.66 27.22
C THR A 372 0.34 8.65 26.53
N ILE A 373 0.87 7.88 25.57
CA ILE A 373 0.08 6.87 24.86
C ILE A 373 -0.45 5.80 25.81
N LEU A 374 0.39 5.28 26.71
CA LEU A 374 -0.04 4.28 27.69
C LEU A 374 -1.04 4.84 28.71
N LEU A 375 -0.94 6.12 29.07
CA LEU A 375 -1.90 6.79 29.93
C LEU A 375 -3.29 6.86 29.27
N PHE A 376 -3.35 7.15 27.96
CA PHE A 376 -4.61 7.14 27.21
C PHE A 376 -5.15 5.73 26.98
N ASP A 377 -4.29 4.74 26.72
CA ASP A 377 -4.73 3.34 26.61
C ASP A 377 -5.34 2.84 27.92
N ASN A 378 -4.78 3.27 29.05
CA ASN A 378 -5.24 2.91 30.38
C ASN A 378 -6.26 3.90 30.98
N PHE A 379 -6.83 4.82 30.19
CA PHE A 379 -7.85 5.73 30.68
C PHE A 379 -9.20 5.00 30.91
N PRO A 380 -9.98 5.31 31.97
CA PRO A 380 -9.59 6.11 33.14
C PRO A 380 -8.71 5.30 34.09
N LEU A 381 -7.57 5.84 34.50
CA LEU A 381 -6.69 5.22 35.49
C LEU A 381 -7.25 5.49 36.89
N ARG A 382 -7.81 4.46 37.55
CA ARG A 382 -8.52 4.61 38.84
C ARG A 382 -8.48 3.34 39.68
N ASP A 383 -8.68 3.50 40.99
CA ASP A 383 -8.93 2.40 41.92
C ASP A 383 -10.43 2.30 42.24
N PRO A 384 -11.10 1.17 41.98
CA PRO A 384 -12.50 0.96 42.33
C PRO A 384 -12.82 1.10 43.83
N ALA A 385 -11.82 0.98 44.71
CA ALA A 385 -12.00 1.14 46.16
C ALA A 385 -12.08 2.60 46.63
N PHE A 386 -11.86 3.57 45.74
CA PHE A 386 -11.91 4.99 46.09
C PHE A 386 -13.32 5.49 46.41
N SER A 387 -13.41 6.48 47.31
CA SER A 387 -14.62 7.27 47.47
C SER A 387 -14.87 8.11 46.22
N ASN A 388 -16.12 8.56 46.04
CA ASN A 388 -16.48 9.42 44.89
C ASN A 388 -15.59 10.68 44.81
N GLU A 389 -15.29 11.31 45.95
CA GLU A 389 -14.41 12.49 46.01
C GLU A 389 -12.99 12.17 45.51
N MET A 390 -12.41 11.06 45.96
CA MET A 390 -11.06 10.66 45.55
C MET A 390 -11.01 10.22 44.08
N MET A 391 -12.11 9.63 43.60
CA MET A 391 -12.29 9.31 42.18
C MET A 391 -12.29 10.58 41.33
N ASP A 392 -13.06 11.59 41.71
CA ASP A 392 -13.15 12.86 41.01
C ASP A 392 -11.80 13.59 40.99
N LEU A 393 -11.07 13.62 42.11
CA LEU A 393 -9.71 14.16 42.18
C LEU A 393 -8.74 13.42 41.25
N THR A 394 -8.85 12.09 41.18
CA THR A 394 -7.99 11.25 40.33
C THR A 394 -8.29 11.46 38.84
N LEU A 395 -9.55 11.66 38.48
CA LEU A 395 -9.95 12.00 37.11
C LEU A 395 -9.53 13.42 36.75
N GLN A 396 -9.72 14.39 37.65
CA GLN A 396 -9.32 15.77 37.40
C GLN A 396 -7.81 15.88 37.13
N LYS A 397 -6.98 15.18 37.92
CA LYS A 397 -5.54 15.09 37.67
C LYS A 397 -5.20 14.57 36.27
N GLN A 398 -5.96 13.61 35.74
CA GLN A 398 -5.78 13.10 34.37
C GLN A 398 -6.15 14.17 33.35
N PHE A 399 -7.27 14.88 33.55
CA PHE A 399 -7.69 15.94 32.65
C PHE A 399 -6.69 17.10 32.60
N ASP A 400 -6.19 17.55 33.76
CA ASP A 400 -5.16 18.59 33.83
C ASP A 400 -3.89 18.16 33.08
N THR A 401 -3.49 16.88 33.25
CA THR A 401 -2.33 16.32 32.55
C THR A 401 -2.57 16.27 31.04
N PHE A 402 -3.78 15.92 30.58
CA PHE A 402 -4.10 15.91 29.15
C PHE A 402 -4.03 17.31 28.54
N GLU A 403 -4.51 18.33 29.25
CA GLU A 403 -4.41 19.73 28.80
C GLU A 403 -2.95 20.18 28.66
N GLU A 404 -2.09 19.85 29.62
CA GLU A 404 -0.65 20.13 29.55
C GLU A 404 0.01 19.41 28.37
N LEU A 405 -0.35 18.14 28.11
CA LEU A 405 0.20 17.35 27.00
C LEU A 405 -0.24 17.87 25.63
N LEU A 406 -1.45 18.40 25.51
CA LEU A 406 -1.90 19.14 24.32
C LEU A 406 -1.07 20.43 24.09
N GLY A 407 -0.46 20.97 25.14
CA GLY A 407 0.44 22.12 25.10
C GLY A 407 1.94 21.78 25.04
N ASP A 408 2.35 20.52 24.86
CA ASP A 408 3.77 20.15 24.93
C ASP A 408 4.61 20.81 23.84
N SER A 409 5.84 21.19 24.19
CA SER A 409 6.85 21.75 23.29
C SER A 409 7.12 20.92 22.03
N HIS A 410 7.01 19.59 22.11
CA HIS A 410 7.40 18.70 21.02
C HIS A 410 6.16 18.24 20.21
N PRO A 411 6.11 18.47 18.88
CA PRO A 411 4.93 18.19 18.05
C PRO A 411 4.42 16.75 18.09
N ALA A 412 5.30 15.74 18.14
CA ALA A 412 4.89 14.34 18.14
C ALA A 412 4.12 13.92 19.41
N LEU A 413 4.29 14.66 20.51
CA LEU A 413 3.53 14.46 21.75
C LEU A 413 2.14 15.08 21.63
N ARG A 414 2.06 16.29 21.07
CA ARG A 414 0.77 16.94 20.83
C ARG A 414 -0.10 16.12 19.87
N VAL A 415 0.49 15.50 18.85
CA VAL A 415 -0.22 14.52 18.00
C VAL A 415 -0.78 13.36 18.84
N ALA A 416 0.06 12.71 19.67
CA ALA A 416 -0.40 11.61 20.53
C ALA A 416 -1.46 12.05 21.55
N ALA A 417 -1.37 13.29 22.06
CA ALA A 417 -2.35 13.87 22.96
C ALA A 417 -3.67 14.19 22.24
N ILE A 418 -3.64 14.69 21.01
CA ILE A 418 -4.83 14.90 20.17
C ILE A 418 -5.55 13.57 19.94
N GLU A 419 -4.82 12.54 19.51
CA GLU A 419 -5.38 11.19 19.31
C GLU A 419 -6.04 10.66 20.59
N GLY A 420 -5.33 10.77 21.72
CA GLY A 420 -5.80 10.33 23.04
C GLY A 420 -7.03 11.08 23.52
N VAL A 421 -7.01 12.41 23.50
CA VAL A 421 -8.13 13.26 23.93
C VAL A 421 -9.34 13.08 23.03
N SER A 422 -9.13 12.93 21.72
CA SER A 422 -10.22 12.63 20.79
C SER A 422 -10.88 11.29 21.10
N LYS A 423 -10.08 10.27 21.46
CA LYS A 423 -10.61 8.99 21.94
C LYS A 423 -11.39 9.13 23.24
N VAL A 424 -10.87 9.90 24.20
CA VAL A 424 -11.54 10.15 25.48
C VAL A 424 -12.89 10.84 25.26
N LEU A 425 -12.93 11.91 24.46
CA LEU A 425 -14.16 12.62 24.11
C LEU A 425 -15.17 11.71 23.40
N SER A 426 -14.73 10.89 22.44
CA SER A 426 -15.64 10.02 21.68
C SER A 426 -16.20 8.88 22.53
N VAL A 427 -15.37 8.18 23.30
CA VAL A 427 -15.77 6.95 24.03
C VAL A 427 -16.43 7.26 25.38
N TYR A 428 -16.00 8.30 26.08
CA TYR A 428 -16.41 8.58 27.46
C TYR A 428 -17.27 9.85 27.61
N TRP A 429 -17.81 10.39 26.52
CA TRP A 429 -18.55 11.66 26.48
C TRP A 429 -19.50 11.91 27.67
N GLU A 430 -20.35 10.94 27.99
CA GLU A 430 -21.38 11.06 29.05
C GLU A 430 -20.80 11.08 30.47
N LEU A 431 -19.57 10.61 30.65
CA LEU A 431 -18.88 10.56 31.93
C LEU A 431 -17.98 11.77 32.15
N LEU A 432 -17.82 12.65 31.15
CA LEU A 432 -16.96 13.82 31.23
C LEU A 432 -17.73 15.04 31.75
N PRO A 433 -17.14 15.85 32.65
CA PRO A 433 -17.70 17.15 33.00
C PRO A 433 -17.83 18.05 31.76
N ALA A 434 -18.95 18.78 31.66
CA ALA A 434 -19.22 19.65 30.51
C ALA A 434 -18.12 20.69 30.28
N GLU A 435 -17.51 21.20 31.35
CA GLU A 435 -16.41 22.16 31.28
C GLU A 435 -15.14 21.53 30.69
N THR A 436 -14.82 20.27 31.03
CA THR A 436 -13.69 19.53 30.45
C THR A 436 -13.89 19.31 28.95
N ILE A 437 -15.11 18.94 28.53
CA ILE A 437 -15.46 18.79 27.11
C ILE A 437 -15.21 20.12 26.37
N ARG A 438 -15.70 21.23 26.93
CA ARG A 438 -15.55 22.57 26.35
C ARG A 438 -14.07 22.97 26.24
N CYS A 439 -13.27 22.72 27.27
CA CYS A 439 -11.84 23.01 27.28
C CYS A 439 -11.11 22.25 26.16
N PHE A 440 -11.30 20.92 26.09
CA PHE A 440 -10.63 20.10 25.07
C PHE A 440 -11.06 20.45 23.65
N ILE A 441 -12.36 20.63 23.39
CA ILE A 441 -12.84 21.03 22.05
C ILE A 441 -12.26 22.40 21.66
N SER A 442 -12.25 23.37 22.59
CA SER A 442 -11.65 24.68 22.34
C SER A 442 -10.16 24.55 22.00
N LYS A 443 -9.41 23.73 22.75
CA LYS A 443 -7.98 23.51 22.51
C LYS A 443 -7.71 22.91 21.13
N LEU A 444 -8.53 21.95 20.71
CA LEU A 444 -8.40 21.31 19.39
C LEU A 444 -8.75 22.28 18.25
N VAL A 445 -9.95 22.89 18.32
CA VAL A 445 -10.56 23.63 17.19
C VAL A 445 -10.06 25.08 17.08
N VAL A 446 -9.51 25.65 18.15
CA VAL A 446 -8.98 27.04 18.15
C VAL A 446 -7.46 27.06 18.10
N ASP A 447 -6.81 26.35 19.03
CA ASP A 447 -5.34 26.46 19.19
C ASP A 447 -4.60 25.50 18.26
N LEU A 448 -4.83 24.20 18.41
CA LEU A 448 -4.01 23.16 17.75
C LEU A 448 -4.28 23.05 16.25
N VAL A 449 -5.47 23.42 15.80
CA VAL A 449 -5.76 23.48 14.37
C VAL A 449 -4.93 24.57 13.67
N ASN A 450 -4.45 25.57 14.42
CA ASN A 450 -3.61 26.68 13.95
C ASN A 450 -2.15 26.51 14.39
N ASP A 451 -1.71 25.28 14.68
CA ASP A 451 -0.35 25.02 15.11
C ASP A 451 0.70 25.51 14.09
N VAL A 452 1.48 26.51 14.49
CA VAL A 452 2.49 27.13 13.62
C VAL A 452 3.72 26.24 13.43
N SER A 453 4.03 25.40 14.41
CA SER A 453 5.27 24.62 14.45
C SER A 453 5.21 23.33 13.63
N SER A 454 4.03 22.74 13.42
CA SER A 454 3.91 21.45 12.73
C SER A 454 2.59 21.27 12.00
N SER A 455 2.68 20.98 10.69
CA SER A 455 1.53 20.54 9.89
C SER A 455 0.98 19.18 10.33
N SER A 456 1.80 18.34 10.97
CA SER A 456 1.32 17.03 11.46
C SER A 456 0.36 17.19 12.63
N VAL A 457 0.56 18.19 13.49
CA VAL A 457 -0.38 18.53 14.57
C VAL A 457 -1.71 19.01 14.00
N ARG A 458 -1.68 19.95 13.04
CA ARG A 458 -2.89 20.44 12.36
C ARG A 458 -3.67 19.31 11.67
N ALA A 459 -2.97 18.41 10.99
CA ALA A 459 -3.58 17.24 10.37
C ALA A 459 -4.23 16.30 11.40
N ALA A 460 -3.55 16.02 12.52
CA ALA A 460 -4.07 15.17 13.59
C ALA A 460 -5.34 15.73 14.24
N VAL A 461 -5.52 17.07 14.29
CA VAL A 461 -6.77 17.67 14.77
C VAL A 461 -7.96 17.24 13.92
N PHE A 462 -7.84 17.23 12.58
CA PHE A 462 -8.94 16.81 11.72
C PHE A 462 -9.26 15.33 11.83
N GLU A 463 -8.23 14.47 12.00
CA GLU A 463 -8.43 13.06 12.32
C GLU A 463 -9.13 12.88 13.67
N GLY A 464 -8.71 13.66 14.68
CA GLY A 464 -9.34 13.68 16.00
C GLY A 464 -10.81 14.09 15.97
N ILE A 465 -11.15 15.17 15.25
CA ILE A 465 -12.54 15.62 15.08
C ILE A 465 -13.38 14.55 14.37
N GLN A 466 -12.83 13.87 13.35
CA GLN A 466 -13.52 12.74 12.70
C GLN A 466 -13.88 11.65 13.71
N PHE A 467 -12.97 11.31 14.63
CA PHE A 467 -13.21 10.33 15.69
C PHE A 467 -14.23 10.80 16.73
N ILE A 468 -14.22 12.07 17.10
CA ILE A 468 -15.21 12.65 18.04
C ILE A 468 -16.63 12.62 17.44
N LEU A 469 -16.76 12.88 16.14
CA LEU A 469 -18.02 12.84 15.41
C LEU A 469 -18.66 11.44 15.33
N ASP A 470 -17.95 10.37 15.69
CA ASP A 470 -18.57 9.05 15.85
C ASP A 470 -19.58 9.02 17.02
N ASN A 471 -19.40 9.89 18.02
CA ASN A 471 -20.35 10.07 19.10
C ASN A 471 -21.40 11.14 18.74
N HIS A 472 -22.67 10.74 18.64
CA HIS A 472 -23.77 11.65 18.27
C HIS A 472 -23.99 12.79 19.26
N ASN A 473 -23.62 12.62 20.53
CA ASN A 473 -23.77 13.68 21.54
C ASN A 473 -22.81 14.85 21.29
N SER A 474 -21.74 14.64 20.51
CA SER A 474 -20.81 15.71 20.11
C SER A 474 -21.36 16.64 19.03
N HIS A 475 -22.36 16.20 18.26
CA HIS A 475 -22.79 16.87 17.03
C HIS A 475 -23.37 18.25 17.30
N SER A 476 -24.12 18.44 18.39
CA SER A 476 -24.72 19.73 18.75
C SER A 476 -23.65 20.79 19.07
N ILE A 477 -22.52 20.37 19.64
CA ILE A 477 -21.40 21.25 20.00
C ILE A 477 -20.50 21.51 18.79
N LEU A 478 -20.19 20.47 18.01
CA LEU A 478 -19.27 20.61 16.87
C LEU A 478 -19.91 21.30 15.66
N LYS A 479 -21.20 21.08 15.39
CA LYS A 479 -21.90 21.66 14.23
C LYS A 479 -21.68 23.16 14.06
N PRO A 480 -21.86 24.03 15.08
CA PRO A 480 -21.60 25.46 14.94
C PRO A 480 -20.11 25.83 14.79
N LEU A 481 -19.20 24.95 15.21
CA LEU A 481 -17.75 25.20 15.19
C LEU A 481 -17.09 24.77 13.87
N LEU A 482 -17.63 23.76 13.19
CA LEU A 482 -17.05 23.24 11.93
C LEU A 482 -16.82 24.33 10.86
N PRO A 483 -17.74 25.28 10.60
CA PRO A 483 -17.52 26.34 9.61
C PRO A 483 -16.32 27.25 9.92
N MET A 484 -15.91 27.37 11.20
CA MET A 484 -14.72 28.15 11.57
C MET A 484 -13.43 27.53 11.03
N LEU A 485 -13.45 26.24 10.70
CA LEU A 485 -12.31 25.50 10.15
C LEU A 485 -12.17 25.66 8.63
N ALA A 486 -13.18 26.23 7.96
CA ALA A 486 -13.23 26.37 6.50
C ALA A 486 -11.97 26.95 5.86
N PRO A 487 -11.29 27.98 6.42
CA PRO A 487 -10.07 28.53 5.82
C PRO A 487 -8.94 27.51 5.62
N LEU A 488 -8.92 26.43 6.41
CA LEU A 488 -7.86 25.42 6.39
C LEU A 488 -7.96 24.44 5.21
N ILE A 489 -9.03 24.49 4.41
CA ILE A 489 -9.03 23.90 3.05
C ILE A 489 -7.91 24.48 2.18
N ASN A 490 -7.38 25.65 2.53
CA ASN A 490 -6.28 26.32 1.85
C ASN A 490 -4.95 26.24 2.62
N ASP A 491 -4.77 25.27 3.53
CA ASP A 491 -3.48 25.06 4.20
C ASP A 491 -2.36 24.85 3.16
N ARG A 492 -1.15 25.35 3.45
CA ARG A 492 0.01 25.21 2.55
C ARG A 492 0.41 23.75 2.36
N ASN A 493 0.23 22.92 3.38
CA ASN A 493 0.62 21.52 3.37
C ASN A 493 -0.50 20.63 2.81
N GLU A 494 -0.18 19.83 1.79
CA GLU A 494 -1.12 18.92 1.14
C GLU A 494 -1.77 17.93 2.12
N LYS A 495 -1.01 17.38 3.07
CA LYS A 495 -1.54 16.41 4.04
C LYS A 495 -2.64 17.03 4.90
N VAL A 496 -2.47 18.28 5.32
CA VAL A 496 -3.48 19.00 6.12
C VAL A 496 -4.76 19.21 5.29
N ARG A 497 -4.61 19.62 4.03
CA ARG A 497 -5.76 19.76 3.11
C ARG A 497 -6.47 18.42 2.87
N ALA A 498 -5.70 17.33 2.74
CA ALA A 498 -6.25 15.99 2.59
C ALA A 498 -7.04 15.55 3.83
N GLU A 499 -6.51 15.73 5.05
CA GLU A 499 -7.24 15.41 6.28
C GLU A 499 -8.48 16.29 6.48
N PHE A 500 -8.43 17.56 6.09
CA PHE A 500 -9.62 18.41 6.08
C PHE A 500 -10.67 17.90 5.07
N GLY A 501 -10.24 17.48 3.88
CA GLY A 501 -11.10 16.82 2.89
C GLY A 501 -11.73 15.52 3.44
N ALA A 502 -10.96 14.71 4.16
CA ALA A 502 -11.44 13.50 4.83
C ALA A 502 -12.50 13.83 5.90
N LEU A 503 -12.30 14.90 6.69
CA LEU A 503 -13.31 15.42 7.61
C LEU A 503 -14.61 15.80 6.90
N LEU A 504 -14.55 16.48 5.74
CA LEU A 504 -15.75 16.80 4.95
C LEU A 504 -16.47 15.53 4.45
N VAL A 505 -15.71 14.50 4.05
CA VAL A 505 -16.28 13.20 3.67
C VAL A 505 -16.94 12.51 4.86
N ARG A 506 -16.35 12.58 6.06
CA ARG A 506 -16.96 12.07 7.30
C ARG A 506 -18.23 12.82 7.67
N ILE A 507 -18.24 14.16 7.54
CA ILE A 507 -19.43 15.00 7.77
C ILE A 507 -20.56 14.60 6.82
N LYS A 508 -20.24 14.38 5.54
CA LYS A 508 -21.21 13.93 4.51
C LYS A 508 -21.92 12.61 4.89
N SER A 509 -21.28 11.73 5.67
CA SER A 509 -21.90 10.45 6.07
C SER A 509 -22.77 10.53 7.32
N ILE A 510 -22.84 11.68 8.00
CA ILE A 510 -23.63 11.89 9.21
C ILE A 510 -24.95 12.58 8.86
N ARG A 511 -26.07 12.03 9.35
CA ARG A 511 -27.39 12.63 9.15
C ARG A 511 -27.46 14.00 9.84
N ASN A 512 -28.07 14.99 9.19
CA ASN A 512 -28.25 16.37 9.67
C ASN A 512 -26.97 17.23 9.75
N LEU A 513 -25.85 16.73 9.24
CA LEU A 513 -24.67 17.53 8.96
C LEU A 513 -24.44 17.56 7.45
N HIS A 514 -24.06 18.73 6.93
CA HIS A 514 -23.75 18.88 5.52
C HIS A 514 -22.41 19.56 5.36
N PHE A 515 -21.54 18.98 4.53
CA PHE A 515 -20.22 19.55 4.26
C PHE A 515 -20.32 20.94 3.60
N TYR A 516 -21.40 21.21 2.87
CA TYR A 516 -21.63 22.50 2.22
C TYR A 516 -22.07 23.61 3.19
N ASP A 517 -22.47 23.26 4.42
CA ASP A 517 -22.66 24.22 5.51
C ASP A 517 -21.30 24.64 6.13
N VAL A 518 -20.25 23.84 5.89
CA VAL A 518 -18.88 24.10 6.36
C VAL A 518 -18.08 24.85 5.31
N VAL A 519 -17.98 24.31 4.09
CA VAL A 519 -17.31 24.96 2.96
C VAL A 519 -18.24 24.96 1.75
N PRO A 520 -18.54 26.12 1.14
CA PRO A 520 -19.37 26.20 -0.05
C PRO A 520 -18.87 25.32 -1.19
N VAL A 521 -19.80 24.74 -1.96
CA VAL A 521 -19.47 23.80 -3.06
C VAL A 521 -18.54 24.44 -4.10
N ASN A 522 -18.74 25.72 -4.42
CA ASN A 522 -17.92 26.40 -5.44
C ASN A 522 -16.46 26.52 -5.01
N ASP A 523 -16.20 26.80 -3.74
CA ASP A 523 -14.84 26.90 -3.18
C ASP A 523 -14.14 25.54 -3.20
N LEU A 524 -14.88 24.47 -2.90
CA LEU A 524 -14.37 23.09 -2.98
C LEU A 524 -14.04 22.67 -4.42
N LEU A 525 -14.86 23.06 -5.40
CA LEU A 525 -14.58 22.81 -6.81
C LEU A 525 -13.34 23.60 -7.27
N CYS A 526 -13.21 24.87 -6.89
CA CYS A 526 -12.00 25.67 -7.17
C CYS A 526 -10.77 25.09 -6.48
N ARG A 527 -10.93 24.57 -5.24
CA ARG A 527 -9.83 23.91 -4.53
C ARG A 527 -9.35 22.69 -5.29
N MET A 528 -10.26 21.82 -5.75
CA MET A 528 -9.94 20.62 -6.51
C MET A 528 -9.16 20.95 -7.79
N VAL A 529 -9.52 22.03 -8.48
CA VAL A 529 -8.81 22.49 -9.69
C VAL A 529 -7.35 22.85 -9.42
N MET A 530 -7.10 23.58 -8.34
CA MET A 530 -5.76 24.00 -7.94
C MET A 530 -4.93 22.86 -7.33
N ASP A 531 -5.59 21.87 -6.71
CA ASP A 531 -4.95 20.67 -6.17
C ASP A 531 -4.80 19.56 -7.22
N ARG A 532 -4.98 19.83 -8.52
CA ARG A 532 -4.95 18.81 -9.60
C ARG A 532 -3.73 17.89 -9.60
N ASP A 533 -2.58 18.39 -9.14
CA ASP A 533 -1.31 17.66 -9.05
C ASP A 533 -0.99 17.17 -7.62
N CYS A 534 -1.91 17.37 -6.67
CA CYS A 534 -1.84 16.97 -5.26
C CYS A 534 -2.73 15.74 -5.02
N ALA A 535 -2.17 14.55 -5.21
CA ALA A 535 -2.93 13.29 -5.23
C ALA A 535 -3.72 13.02 -3.93
N LEU A 536 -3.17 13.33 -2.76
CA LEU A 536 -3.84 13.05 -1.48
C LEU A 536 -5.06 13.95 -1.28
N ALA A 537 -4.92 15.24 -1.57
CA ALA A 537 -6.01 16.21 -1.44
C ALA A 537 -7.10 15.98 -2.50
N CYS A 538 -6.71 15.77 -3.76
CA CYS A 538 -7.65 15.47 -4.85
C CYS A 538 -8.49 14.23 -4.57
N LYS A 539 -7.86 13.14 -4.09
CA LYS A 539 -8.57 11.91 -3.74
C LYS A 539 -9.74 12.15 -2.79
N GLN A 540 -9.56 13.00 -1.78
CA GLN A 540 -10.62 13.29 -0.81
C GLN A 540 -11.73 14.15 -1.41
N LEU A 541 -11.39 15.16 -2.21
CA LEU A 541 -12.37 16.02 -2.88
C LEU A 541 -13.20 15.26 -3.93
N VAL A 542 -12.57 14.36 -4.69
CA VAL A 542 -13.28 13.48 -5.64
C VAL A 542 -14.23 12.54 -4.90
N SER A 543 -13.79 11.92 -3.80
CA SER A 543 -14.65 11.11 -2.92
C SER A 543 -15.85 11.90 -2.40
N LEU A 544 -15.64 13.17 -2.00
CA LEU A 544 -16.69 14.06 -1.51
C LEU A 544 -17.81 14.26 -2.53
N PHE A 545 -17.46 14.45 -3.80
CA PHE A 545 -18.42 14.69 -4.89
C PHE A 545 -18.87 13.43 -5.65
N LEU A 546 -18.32 12.26 -5.32
CA LEU A 546 -18.51 11.03 -6.10
C LEU A 546 -19.99 10.71 -6.39
N ASN A 547 -20.83 10.66 -5.36
CA ASN A 547 -22.25 10.31 -5.52
C ASN A 547 -23.06 11.41 -6.24
N SER A 548 -22.55 12.64 -6.32
CA SER A 548 -23.23 13.76 -6.97
C SER A 548 -22.99 13.77 -8.48
N TYR A 549 -21.77 13.44 -8.92
CA TYR A 549 -21.35 13.54 -10.33
C TYR A 549 -20.96 12.20 -10.98
N PHE A 550 -20.89 11.12 -10.20
CA PHE A 550 -20.76 9.73 -10.67
C PHE A 550 -21.70 8.79 -9.87
N PRO A 551 -23.03 8.97 -9.93
CA PRO A 551 -23.96 8.09 -9.23
C PRO A 551 -24.02 6.70 -9.87
N GLN A 552 -23.59 5.66 -9.15
CA GLN A 552 -23.56 4.29 -9.68
C GLN A 552 -24.93 3.59 -9.65
N SER A 553 -25.85 4.03 -8.80
CA SER A 553 -27.17 3.42 -8.60
C SER A 553 -28.29 3.93 -9.54
N VAL A 554 -28.00 4.88 -10.43
CA VAL A 554 -29.00 5.51 -11.31
C VAL A 554 -28.85 5.05 -12.77
N GLY A 555 -29.89 5.29 -13.58
CA GLY A 555 -29.89 4.98 -15.01
C GLY A 555 -28.87 5.79 -15.82
N GLY A 556 -28.53 5.29 -17.01
CA GLY A 556 -27.48 5.89 -17.86
C GLY A 556 -27.72 7.35 -18.23
N SER A 557 -28.97 7.72 -18.58
CA SER A 557 -29.32 9.11 -18.89
C SER A 557 -29.10 10.05 -17.71
N SER A 558 -29.39 9.61 -16.49
CA SER A 558 -29.13 10.40 -15.27
C SER A 558 -27.63 10.54 -15.00
N GLN A 559 -26.81 9.51 -15.28
CA GLN A 559 -25.35 9.61 -15.14
C GLN A 559 -24.77 10.66 -16.11
N VAL A 560 -25.22 10.66 -17.37
CA VAL A 560 -24.84 11.68 -18.36
C VAL A 560 -25.28 13.06 -17.90
N ALA A 561 -26.53 13.22 -17.47
CA ALA A 561 -27.05 14.51 -17.00
C ALA A 561 -26.24 15.08 -15.82
N ARG A 562 -25.78 14.24 -14.88
CA ARG A 562 -24.92 14.68 -13.76
C ARG A 562 -23.54 15.12 -14.24
N CYS A 563 -22.96 14.45 -15.22
CA CYS A 563 -21.71 14.86 -15.85
C CYS A 563 -21.86 16.22 -16.54
N LEU A 564 -22.88 16.38 -17.38
CA LEU A 564 -23.16 17.64 -18.06
C LEU A 564 -23.42 18.78 -17.05
N ALA A 565 -24.09 18.49 -15.93
CA ALA A 565 -24.29 19.48 -14.87
C ALA A 565 -22.97 19.96 -14.23
N LEU A 566 -21.99 19.06 -14.01
CA LEU A 566 -20.66 19.47 -13.53
C LEU A 566 -19.91 20.29 -14.58
N VAL A 567 -19.97 19.89 -15.85
CA VAL A 567 -19.35 20.63 -16.97
C VAL A 567 -19.91 22.04 -17.08
N ARG A 568 -21.25 22.21 -16.99
CA ARG A 568 -21.89 23.54 -16.96
C ARG A 568 -21.45 24.37 -15.75
N LYS A 569 -21.32 23.72 -14.58
CA LYS A 569 -21.03 24.42 -13.33
C LYS A 569 -19.56 24.86 -13.22
N ASN A 570 -18.63 23.96 -13.53
CA ASN A 570 -17.19 24.23 -13.50
C ASN A 570 -16.46 23.21 -14.40
N PRO A 571 -16.10 23.59 -15.66
CA PRO A 571 -15.50 22.67 -16.62
C PRO A 571 -14.12 22.18 -16.18
N GLU A 572 -13.29 23.04 -15.58
CA GLU A 572 -11.98 22.64 -15.08
C GLU A 572 -12.07 21.63 -13.94
N ALA A 573 -13.04 21.81 -13.04
CA ALA A 573 -13.29 20.86 -11.96
C ALA A 573 -13.81 19.52 -12.50
N ALA A 574 -14.65 19.52 -13.54
CA ALA A 574 -15.08 18.31 -14.23
C ALA A 574 -13.89 17.52 -14.75
N MET A 575 -12.94 18.21 -15.38
CA MET A 575 -11.73 17.61 -15.93
C MET A 575 -10.88 16.92 -14.87
N VAL A 576 -10.64 17.58 -13.73
CA VAL A 576 -9.88 17.00 -12.61
C VAL A 576 -10.64 15.84 -11.95
N PHE A 577 -11.95 15.99 -11.75
CA PHE A 577 -12.79 14.96 -11.13
C PHE A 577 -12.78 13.65 -11.92
N TYR A 578 -13.05 13.71 -13.22
CA TYR A 578 -13.13 12.52 -14.07
C TYR A 578 -11.76 11.92 -14.41
N ALA A 579 -10.67 12.69 -14.32
CA ALA A 579 -9.32 12.14 -14.41
C ALA A 579 -8.96 11.23 -13.21
N ASN A 580 -9.58 11.45 -12.04
CA ASN A 580 -9.24 10.78 -10.79
C ASN A 580 -10.33 9.81 -10.29
N VAL A 581 -11.51 9.77 -10.93
CA VAL A 581 -12.65 8.95 -10.45
C VAL A 581 -12.34 7.44 -10.37
N VAL A 582 -11.43 6.94 -11.21
CA VAL A 582 -11.00 5.53 -11.26
C VAL A 582 -10.31 5.06 -9.95
N GLU A 583 -9.95 5.98 -9.06
CA GLU A 583 -9.46 5.62 -7.71
C GLU A 583 -10.57 5.12 -6.78
N HIS A 584 -11.83 5.43 -7.08
CA HIS A 584 -12.95 5.22 -6.18
C HIS A 584 -14.01 4.24 -6.72
N VAL A 585 -13.94 3.88 -8.00
CA VAL A 585 -14.96 3.05 -8.67
C VAL A 585 -14.32 1.96 -9.53
N SER A 586 -15.11 0.95 -9.91
CA SER A 586 -14.64 -0.12 -10.78
C SER A 586 -14.36 0.39 -12.20
N VAL A 587 -13.35 -0.21 -12.84
CA VAL A 587 -12.98 0.10 -14.24
C VAL A 587 -14.17 -0.04 -15.18
N GLY A 588 -14.97 -1.09 -15.03
CA GLY A 588 -16.17 -1.30 -15.86
C GLY A 588 -17.18 -0.15 -15.76
N SER A 589 -17.33 0.47 -14.58
CA SER A 589 -18.21 1.64 -14.41
C SER A 589 -17.68 2.87 -15.14
N VAL A 590 -16.35 3.07 -15.12
CA VAL A 590 -15.70 4.15 -15.87
C VAL A 590 -15.89 3.96 -17.38
N CYS A 591 -15.66 2.74 -17.89
CA CYS A 591 -15.87 2.40 -19.29
C CYS A 591 -17.32 2.62 -19.73
N LYS A 592 -18.29 2.21 -18.89
CA LYS A 592 -19.72 2.44 -19.14
C LYS A 592 -20.03 3.93 -19.28
N LEU A 593 -19.53 4.78 -18.37
CA LEU A 593 -19.77 6.22 -18.46
C LEU A 593 -19.12 6.82 -19.70
N ALA A 594 -17.88 6.43 -20.03
CA ALA A 594 -17.20 6.88 -21.24
C ALA A 594 -18.02 6.57 -22.51
N ALA A 595 -18.57 5.36 -22.61
CA ALA A 595 -19.44 4.97 -23.72
C ALA A 595 -20.75 5.78 -23.77
N LEU A 596 -21.39 6.02 -22.62
CA LEU A 596 -22.61 6.84 -22.54
C LEU A 596 -22.36 8.30 -22.96
N LEU A 597 -21.25 8.88 -22.54
CA LEU A 597 -20.85 10.24 -22.91
C LEU A 597 -20.47 10.33 -24.39
N LEU A 598 -19.88 9.27 -24.97
CA LEU A 598 -19.62 9.22 -26.41
C LEU A 598 -20.94 9.24 -27.21
N ARG A 599 -21.91 8.40 -26.84
CA ARG A 599 -23.24 8.40 -27.47
C ARG A 599 -23.91 9.78 -27.37
N CYS A 600 -23.78 10.44 -26.22
CA CYS A 600 -24.24 11.82 -26.04
C CYS A 600 -23.53 12.78 -27.02
N SER A 601 -22.22 12.64 -27.21
CA SER A 601 -21.43 13.46 -28.12
C SER A 601 -21.80 13.25 -29.59
N LEU A 602 -22.08 12.01 -30.00
CA LEU A 602 -22.57 11.68 -31.34
C LEU A 602 -23.95 12.29 -31.62
N ASN A 603 -24.82 12.36 -30.61
CA ASN A 603 -26.11 13.05 -30.73
C ASN A 603 -25.92 14.57 -30.93
N PHE A 604 -24.97 15.19 -30.22
CA PHE A 604 -24.64 16.61 -30.45
C PHE A 604 -24.13 16.85 -31.87
N VAL A 605 -23.25 15.97 -32.36
CA VAL A 605 -22.73 16.03 -33.74
C VAL A 605 -23.83 15.84 -34.77
N SER A 606 -24.75 14.90 -34.56
CA SER A 606 -25.88 14.67 -35.47
C SER A 606 -26.81 15.89 -35.58
N ARG A 607 -26.93 16.70 -34.51
CA ARG A 607 -27.65 17.98 -34.54
C ARG A 607 -26.81 19.06 -35.26
N ARG A 608 -25.51 19.13 -34.97
CA ARG A 608 -24.56 20.09 -35.58
C ARG A 608 -24.45 19.94 -37.11
N LEU A 609 -24.50 18.71 -37.62
CA LEU A 609 -24.47 18.43 -39.06
C LEU A 609 -25.81 18.70 -39.77
N LYS A 610 -26.91 18.88 -39.01
CA LYS A 610 -28.26 19.15 -39.56
C LYS A 610 -28.61 20.64 -39.64
N GLN A 611 -27.89 21.51 -38.93
CA GLN A 611 -28.10 22.97 -39.03
C GLN A 611 -27.59 23.46 -40.39
N PRO A 612 -28.46 24.03 -41.26
CA PRO A 612 -28.03 24.65 -42.51
C PRO A 612 -27.10 25.84 -42.23
N GLN A 613 -26.16 26.09 -43.15
CA GLN A 613 -25.39 27.32 -43.13
C GLN A 613 -26.34 28.51 -43.23
N GLU A 614 -26.41 29.35 -42.20
CA GLU A 614 -26.97 30.70 -42.35
C GLU A 614 -26.04 31.46 -43.32
N SER A 615 -26.45 31.50 -44.59
CA SER A 615 -26.03 32.53 -45.52
C SER A 615 -26.77 33.81 -45.13
N GLU A 616 -26.01 34.87 -44.89
CA GLU A 616 -26.50 36.24 -44.97
C GLU A 616 -27.13 36.46 -46.36
N ASP A 617 -28.46 36.43 -46.45
CA ASP A 617 -29.31 37.32 -47.23
C ASP A 617 -30.77 36.79 -47.31
N ASP A 618 -31.68 37.67 -46.88
CA ASP A 618 -33.12 37.83 -47.14
C ASP A 618 -34.19 36.87 -46.53
N ASP A 619 -34.91 37.49 -45.57
CA ASP A 619 -36.36 37.61 -45.38
C ASP A 619 -37.25 36.42 -44.95
N GLU A 620 -37.75 36.59 -43.70
CA GLU A 620 -39.09 36.35 -43.17
C GLU A 620 -39.84 35.07 -43.61
N GLU A 621 -39.97 34.12 -42.67
CA GLU A 621 -41.28 33.65 -42.22
C GLU A 621 -41.16 33.10 -40.79
N GLU A 622 -41.90 33.74 -39.87
CA GLU A 622 -42.06 33.36 -38.48
C GLU A 622 -42.84 32.03 -38.38
N ASP A 623 -42.20 31.00 -37.84
CA ASP A 623 -42.90 29.92 -37.14
C ASP A 623 -42.48 29.98 -35.66
N GLU A 624 -43.28 30.72 -34.89
CA GLU A 624 -43.35 30.62 -33.43
C GLU A 624 -43.83 29.21 -33.05
N ASP A 625 -42.92 28.33 -32.63
CA ASP A 625 -43.15 27.25 -31.65
C ASP A 625 -41.86 26.42 -31.49
N ASP A 626 -40.90 26.93 -30.70
CA ASP A 626 -39.82 26.10 -30.11
C ASP A 626 -39.23 26.83 -28.88
N ASP A 627 -40.08 27.19 -27.92
CA ASP A 627 -39.63 27.41 -26.55
C ASP A 627 -39.31 26.05 -25.90
N GLU A 628 -38.05 25.88 -25.47
CA GLU A 628 -37.50 24.88 -24.52
C GLU A 628 -36.45 23.87 -25.06
N GLU A 629 -35.23 24.33 -25.38
CA GLU A 629 -33.97 23.74 -24.89
C GLU A 629 -32.79 24.63 -25.31
N GLU A 630 -32.27 25.48 -24.40
CA GLU A 630 -30.95 26.09 -24.59
C GLU A 630 -29.93 24.97 -24.91
N GLY A 631 -29.50 24.91 -26.17
CA GLY A 631 -28.56 23.90 -26.64
C GLY A 631 -27.30 23.89 -25.77
N PHE A 632 -26.82 22.69 -25.40
CA PHE A 632 -25.57 22.56 -24.64
C PHE A 632 -24.42 23.20 -25.42
N SER A 633 -23.81 24.25 -24.85
CA SER A 633 -22.80 25.09 -25.54
C SER A 633 -21.70 24.29 -26.23
N VAL A 634 -21.20 24.78 -27.37
CA VAL A 634 -20.10 24.15 -28.13
C VAL A 634 -18.86 23.95 -27.24
N ILE A 635 -18.53 24.94 -26.40
CA ILE A 635 -17.45 24.84 -25.42
C ILE A 635 -17.69 23.66 -24.46
N GLY A 636 -18.92 23.52 -23.94
CA GLY A 636 -19.31 22.38 -23.12
C GLY A 636 -19.15 21.04 -23.85
N GLN A 637 -19.52 20.96 -25.12
CA GLN A 637 -19.38 19.75 -25.95
C GLN A 637 -17.90 19.34 -26.06
N VAL A 638 -16.99 20.29 -26.27
CA VAL A 638 -15.55 20.04 -26.30
C VAL A 638 -15.06 19.53 -24.94
N VAL A 639 -15.48 20.14 -23.83
CA VAL A 639 -15.12 19.67 -22.48
C VAL A 639 -15.63 18.25 -22.22
N VAL A 640 -16.80 17.86 -22.73
CA VAL A 640 -17.28 16.47 -22.63
C VAL A 640 -16.35 15.50 -23.35
N LEU A 641 -15.85 15.85 -24.54
CA LEU A 641 -14.85 15.04 -25.25
C LEU A 641 -13.54 14.93 -24.44
N GLU A 642 -13.09 16.03 -23.84
CA GLU A 642 -11.91 16.00 -22.97
C GLU A 642 -12.13 15.13 -21.72
N VAL A 643 -13.32 15.16 -21.11
CA VAL A 643 -13.72 14.29 -19.99
C VAL A 643 -13.66 12.83 -20.39
N ILE A 644 -14.17 12.45 -21.57
CA ILE A 644 -14.05 11.09 -22.09
C ILE A 644 -12.58 10.69 -22.22
N GLY A 645 -11.75 11.56 -22.80
CA GLY A 645 -10.31 11.36 -22.90
C GLY A 645 -9.65 11.11 -21.53
N ASN A 646 -10.00 11.89 -20.51
CA ASN A 646 -9.48 11.72 -19.15
C ASN A 646 -9.94 10.41 -18.49
N LEU A 647 -11.20 10.01 -18.68
CA LEU A 647 -11.71 8.73 -18.20
C LEU A 647 -10.91 7.57 -18.80
N LEU A 648 -10.73 7.59 -20.13
CA LEU A 648 -9.97 6.55 -20.83
C LEU A 648 -8.49 6.55 -20.45
N LYS A 649 -7.86 7.72 -20.32
CA LYS A 649 -6.48 7.85 -19.81
C LYS A 649 -6.33 7.21 -18.43
N SER A 650 -7.26 7.50 -17.51
CA SER A 650 -7.21 7.01 -16.13
C SER A 650 -7.28 5.48 -16.07
N VAL A 651 -8.10 4.88 -16.93
CA VAL A 651 -8.21 3.43 -17.10
C VAL A 651 -6.98 2.86 -17.80
N HIS A 652 -6.42 3.58 -18.78
CA HIS A 652 -5.26 3.15 -19.54
C HIS A 652 -4.02 3.00 -18.67
N VAL A 653 -3.73 4.03 -17.87
CA VAL A 653 -2.60 4.05 -16.94
C VAL A 653 -2.68 2.93 -15.91
N LYS A 654 -3.89 2.61 -15.39
CA LYS A 654 -4.04 1.60 -14.35
C LYS A 654 -4.14 0.17 -14.89
N VAL A 655 -4.77 -0.04 -16.06
CA VAL A 655 -5.41 -1.32 -16.36
C VAL A 655 -5.39 -1.75 -17.84
N LEU A 656 -5.36 -0.87 -18.85
CA LEU A 656 -5.47 -1.31 -20.25
C LEU A 656 -4.28 -2.17 -20.74
N GLY A 657 -3.17 -2.25 -20.00
CA GLY A 657 -2.09 -3.22 -20.26
C GLY A 657 -2.33 -4.63 -19.71
N ASP A 658 -3.33 -4.83 -18.85
CA ASP A 658 -3.56 -6.07 -18.09
C ASP A 658 -4.56 -7.01 -18.81
N ALA A 659 -4.20 -8.29 -18.92
CA ALA A 659 -5.03 -9.32 -19.55
C ALA A 659 -6.36 -9.57 -18.81
N ARG A 660 -6.43 -9.26 -17.50
CA ARG A 660 -7.62 -9.45 -16.66
C ARG A 660 -8.83 -8.62 -17.08
N TYR A 661 -8.64 -7.60 -17.92
CA TYR A 661 -9.68 -6.65 -18.29
C TYR A 661 -10.01 -6.68 -19.79
N SER A 662 -9.80 -7.82 -20.44
CA SER A 662 -10.12 -8.06 -21.85
C SER A 662 -11.60 -7.75 -22.18
N GLU A 663 -12.53 -8.08 -21.29
CA GLU A 663 -13.96 -7.78 -21.44
C GLU A 663 -14.26 -6.27 -21.47
N CYS A 664 -13.52 -5.47 -20.69
CA CYS A 664 -13.66 -4.02 -20.72
C CYS A 664 -13.13 -3.43 -22.04
N LYS A 665 -12.07 -4.03 -22.60
CA LYS A 665 -11.53 -3.64 -23.91
C LYS A 665 -12.50 -3.96 -25.04
N SER A 666 -13.08 -5.16 -25.04
CA SER A 666 -14.08 -5.55 -26.04
C SER A 666 -15.32 -4.67 -25.96
N PHE A 667 -15.82 -4.40 -24.74
CA PHE A 667 -16.94 -3.48 -24.53
C PHE A 667 -16.65 -2.09 -25.09
N LEU A 668 -15.49 -1.49 -24.77
CA LEU A 668 -15.15 -0.17 -25.32
C LEU A 668 -15.04 -0.22 -26.85
N ARG A 669 -14.48 -1.28 -27.44
CA ARG A 669 -14.40 -1.41 -28.91
C ARG A 669 -15.78 -1.49 -29.57
N GLU A 670 -16.72 -2.20 -28.99
CA GLU A 670 -18.09 -2.28 -29.50
C GLU A 670 -18.82 -0.93 -29.43
N GLN A 671 -18.51 -0.11 -28.40
CA GLN A 671 -19.15 1.19 -28.19
C GLN A 671 -18.45 2.34 -28.94
N LEU A 672 -17.14 2.24 -29.15
CA LEU A 672 -16.28 3.22 -29.83
C LEU A 672 -15.78 2.61 -31.16
N ASN A 673 -16.70 2.35 -32.09
CA ASN A 673 -16.35 1.82 -33.41
C ASN A 673 -15.73 2.90 -34.31
N VAL A 674 -15.06 2.45 -35.38
CA VAL A 674 -14.36 3.34 -36.33
C VAL A 674 -15.33 4.36 -36.96
N GLU A 675 -16.54 3.93 -37.33
CA GLU A 675 -17.57 4.78 -37.93
C GLU A 675 -17.97 5.95 -37.02
N SER A 676 -18.16 5.69 -35.71
CA SER A 676 -18.49 6.73 -34.72
C SER A 676 -17.35 7.74 -34.56
N LEU A 677 -16.11 7.26 -34.54
CA LEU A 677 -14.93 8.10 -34.40
C LEU A 677 -14.69 8.95 -35.66
N GLU A 678 -14.95 8.39 -36.84
CA GLU A 678 -14.90 9.13 -38.12
C GLU A 678 -15.99 10.21 -38.19
N ALA A 679 -17.21 9.90 -37.75
CA ALA A 679 -18.29 10.88 -37.69
C ALA A 679 -17.93 12.09 -36.80
N LEU A 680 -17.27 11.84 -35.66
CA LEU A 680 -16.74 12.91 -34.80
C LEU A 680 -15.64 13.70 -35.50
N LEU A 681 -14.67 13.03 -36.13
CA LEU A 681 -13.58 13.73 -36.83
C LEU A 681 -14.09 14.61 -37.98
N LEU A 682 -15.08 14.13 -38.75
CA LEU A 682 -15.66 14.87 -39.87
C LEU A 682 -16.41 16.12 -39.40
N ALA A 683 -17.17 16.02 -38.31
CA ALA A 683 -18.01 17.12 -37.80
C ALA A 683 -17.23 18.33 -37.26
N TYR A 684 -15.95 18.15 -36.93
CA TYR A 684 -15.06 19.20 -36.43
C TYR A 684 -13.92 19.50 -37.42
N ASN A 685 -14.01 19.08 -38.69
CA ASN A 685 -12.96 19.30 -39.69
C ASN A 685 -13.21 20.56 -40.56
N GLU A 686 -14.22 21.36 -40.24
CA GLU A 686 -14.64 22.52 -41.03
C GLU A 686 -13.93 23.83 -40.63
N GLY A 687 -13.11 23.81 -39.59
CA GLY A 687 -12.32 24.97 -39.15
C GLY A 687 -13.15 26.03 -38.42
N ARG A 688 -14.27 25.63 -37.81
CA ARG A 688 -15.10 26.49 -36.94
C ARG A 688 -14.37 26.76 -35.60
N PRO A 689 -14.77 27.78 -34.82
CA PRO A 689 -14.20 28.02 -33.49
C PRO A 689 -14.32 26.77 -32.60
N TYR A 690 -13.26 26.47 -31.84
CA TYR A 690 -13.14 25.30 -30.94
C TYR A 690 -13.01 23.92 -31.63
N ASP A 691 -13.06 23.86 -32.97
CA ASP A 691 -12.91 22.61 -33.71
C ASP A 691 -11.54 21.95 -33.48
N GLN A 692 -10.46 22.73 -33.35
CA GLN A 692 -9.11 22.18 -33.14
C GLN A 692 -8.95 21.57 -31.73
N GLU A 693 -9.58 22.17 -30.72
CA GLU A 693 -9.66 21.65 -29.35
C GLU A 693 -10.50 20.36 -29.30
N ALA A 694 -11.62 20.33 -30.03
CA ALA A 694 -12.45 19.14 -30.19
C ALA A 694 -11.66 18.00 -30.86
N LEU A 695 -11.00 18.28 -31.98
CA LEU A 695 -10.15 17.33 -32.69
C LEU A 695 -9.02 16.80 -31.80
N SER A 696 -8.40 17.65 -30.98
CA SER A 696 -7.37 17.22 -30.03
C SER A 696 -7.90 16.19 -29.03
N SER A 697 -9.10 16.44 -28.52
CA SER A 697 -9.79 15.56 -27.58
C SER A 697 -10.18 14.23 -28.23
N ILE A 698 -10.69 14.28 -29.46
CA ILE A 698 -11.05 13.09 -30.25
C ILE A 698 -9.81 12.23 -30.52
N TRP A 699 -8.69 12.84 -30.91
CA TRP A 699 -7.44 12.09 -31.08
C TRP A 699 -6.97 11.44 -29.79
N LYS A 700 -7.02 12.13 -28.64
CA LYS A 700 -6.71 11.49 -27.34
C LYS A 700 -7.58 10.26 -27.06
N ILE A 701 -8.88 10.33 -27.33
CA ILE A 701 -9.80 9.19 -27.21
C ILE A 701 -9.36 8.04 -28.11
N ILE A 702 -9.08 8.33 -29.39
CA ILE A 702 -8.63 7.36 -30.39
C ILE A 702 -7.33 6.68 -29.98
N GLY A 703 -6.36 7.45 -29.47
CA GLY A 703 -5.08 6.94 -28.99
C GLY A 703 -5.28 5.84 -27.94
N TYR A 704 -6.09 6.11 -26.91
CA TYR A 704 -6.20 5.20 -25.75
C TYR A 704 -6.86 3.86 -26.08
N LEU A 705 -7.49 3.75 -27.25
CA LEU A 705 -8.11 2.52 -27.75
C LEU A 705 -7.10 1.55 -28.39
N GLY A 706 -5.87 2.01 -28.75
CA GLY A 706 -4.69 1.19 -29.06
C GLY A 706 -4.76 0.30 -30.31
N ASP A 707 -5.74 -0.60 -30.36
CA ASP A 707 -5.91 -1.65 -31.38
C ASP A 707 -6.49 -1.11 -32.72
N LEU A 708 -6.73 0.19 -32.82
CA LEU A 708 -7.27 0.88 -34.00
C LEU A 708 -6.16 1.47 -34.90
N SER A 709 -4.91 1.05 -34.69
CA SER A 709 -3.72 1.59 -35.35
C SER A 709 -3.61 1.25 -36.84
N GLU A 710 -4.49 0.43 -37.39
CA GLU A 710 -4.45 -0.05 -38.78
C GLU A 710 -5.67 0.45 -39.58
N GLY A 711 -5.45 0.89 -40.83
CA GLY A 711 -6.51 1.30 -41.76
C GLY A 711 -6.81 2.81 -41.80
N VAL A 712 -8.09 3.16 -41.89
CA VAL A 712 -8.59 4.50 -42.28
C VAL A 712 -8.23 5.62 -41.29
N LEU A 713 -8.19 5.32 -39.98
CA LEU A 713 -7.86 6.33 -38.96
C LEU A 713 -6.39 6.75 -39.00
N LEU A 714 -5.47 5.83 -39.33
CA LEU A 714 -4.06 6.17 -39.50
C LEU A 714 -3.86 7.04 -40.76
N GLU A 715 -4.54 6.71 -41.86
CA GLU A 715 -4.54 7.54 -43.07
C GLU A 715 -5.07 8.95 -42.76
N ARG A 716 -6.18 9.04 -42.02
CA ARG A 716 -6.75 10.33 -41.58
C ARG A 716 -5.82 11.11 -40.65
N LEU A 717 -5.14 10.45 -39.73
CA LEU A 717 -4.14 11.09 -38.85
C LEU A 717 -3.03 11.71 -39.71
N VAL A 718 -2.51 10.96 -40.68
CA VAL A 718 -1.48 11.46 -41.59
C VAL A 718 -2.00 12.60 -42.45
N GLU A 719 -3.22 12.52 -43.00
CA GLU A 719 -3.85 13.61 -43.74
C GLU A 719 -3.96 14.89 -42.91
N ASN A 720 -4.44 14.78 -41.67
CA ASN A 720 -4.60 15.91 -40.77
C ASN A 720 -3.24 16.51 -40.42
N LEU A 721 -2.21 15.69 -40.17
CA LEU A 721 -0.86 16.14 -39.87
C LEU A 721 -0.25 16.89 -41.06
N MET A 722 -0.51 16.41 -42.29
CA MET A 722 -0.06 17.04 -43.53
C MET A 722 -0.75 18.37 -43.82
N LYS A 723 -1.99 18.57 -43.33
CA LYS A 723 -2.74 19.83 -43.44
C LYS A 723 -2.32 20.87 -42.40
N MET A 724 -1.66 20.47 -41.31
CA MET A 724 -1.23 21.40 -40.26
C MET A 724 -0.22 22.43 -40.79
N ASN A 725 -0.30 23.63 -40.23
CA ASN A 725 0.55 24.76 -40.56
C ASN A 725 0.90 25.55 -39.28
N GLU A 726 1.53 26.72 -39.45
CA GLU A 726 2.02 27.56 -38.35
C GLU A 726 0.90 28.06 -37.41
N ASN A 727 -0.35 28.12 -37.90
CA ASN A 727 -1.52 28.59 -37.14
C ASN A 727 -2.29 27.44 -36.46
N SER A 728 -1.80 26.20 -36.58
CA SER A 728 -2.47 25.04 -35.99
C SER A 728 -2.21 24.93 -34.48
N ASN A 729 -3.22 24.49 -33.75
CA ASN A 729 -3.18 24.37 -32.29
C ASN A 729 -2.12 23.34 -31.87
N ARG A 730 -1.24 23.75 -30.96
CA ARG A 730 -0.20 22.90 -30.38
C ARG A 730 -0.78 21.65 -29.71
N LYS A 731 -1.89 21.76 -28.97
CA LYS A 731 -2.53 20.62 -28.28
C LYS A 731 -3.00 19.54 -29.26
N LEU A 732 -3.44 19.95 -30.46
CA LEU A 732 -3.83 19.04 -31.53
C LEU A 732 -2.62 18.24 -32.03
N LEU A 733 -1.49 18.91 -32.28
CA LEU A 733 -0.24 18.24 -32.63
C LEU A 733 0.18 17.22 -31.56
N GLU A 734 0.20 17.66 -30.31
CA GLU A 734 0.58 16.82 -29.16
C GLU A 734 -0.32 15.58 -29.06
N SER A 735 -1.63 15.74 -29.20
CA SER A 735 -2.57 14.61 -29.17
C SER A 735 -2.36 13.61 -30.30
N MET A 736 -2.02 14.07 -31.51
CA MET A 736 -1.75 13.18 -32.65
C MET A 736 -0.44 12.41 -32.46
N VAL A 737 0.58 13.06 -31.90
CA VAL A 737 1.83 12.38 -31.53
C VAL A 737 1.58 11.37 -30.41
N ASP A 738 0.78 11.71 -29.40
CA ASP A 738 0.39 10.78 -28.32
C ASP A 738 -0.33 9.54 -28.88
N CYS A 739 -1.18 9.68 -29.90
CA CYS A 739 -1.76 8.52 -30.60
C CYS A 739 -0.68 7.64 -31.20
N MET A 740 0.28 8.22 -31.92
CA MET A 740 1.37 7.46 -32.54
C MET A 740 2.26 6.76 -31.50
N VAL A 741 2.44 7.38 -30.32
CA VAL A 741 3.14 6.76 -29.19
C VAL A 741 2.35 5.55 -28.68
N GLN A 742 1.05 5.71 -28.44
CA GLN A 742 0.18 4.65 -27.92
C GLN A 742 0.00 3.48 -28.89
N TRP A 743 0.08 3.75 -30.20
CA TRP A 743 0.06 2.76 -31.27
C TRP A 743 1.43 2.12 -31.57
N GLY A 744 2.49 2.46 -30.83
CA GLY A 744 3.83 1.93 -31.06
C GLY A 744 4.48 2.39 -32.37
N GLN A 745 3.97 3.45 -33.01
CA GLN A 745 4.44 4.00 -34.29
C GLN A 745 5.50 5.10 -34.13
N LEU A 746 5.98 5.34 -32.90
CA LEU A 746 6.94 6.41 -32.62
C LEU A 746 8.26 6.25 -33.41
N ALA A 747 8.79 5.03 -33.53
CA ALA A 747 10.02 4.76 -34.29
C ALA A 747 9.87 5.02 -35.80
N PHE A 748 8.66 4.77 -36.34
CA PHE A 748 8.35 5.09 -37.72
C PHE A 748 8.26 6.59 -37.94
N LEU A 749 7.61 7.32 -37.02
CA LEU A 749 7.54 8.78 -37.03
C LEU A 749 8.93 9.40 -36.99
N THR A 750 9.79 9.00 -36.04
CA THR A 750 11.15 9.54 -35.92
C THR A 750 11.99 9.30 -37.17
N SER A 751 11.92 8.12 -37.80
CA SER A 751 12.60 7.85 -39.08
C SER A 751 12.12 8.75 -40.23
N LYS A 752 10.83 9.10 -40.26
CA LYS A 752 10.28 10.02 -41.28
C LYS A 752 10.71 11.46 -41.03
N LEU A 753 10.74 11.90 -39.78
CA LEU A 753 11.22 13.23 -39.39
C LEU A 753 12.70 13.40 -39.73
N GLU A 754 13.54 12.38 -39.44
CA GLU A 754 14.95 12.35 -39.82
C GLU A 754 15.15 12.55 -41.33
N LYS A 755 14.46 11.75 -42.15
CA LYS A 755 14.50 11.85 -43.62
C LYS A 755 14.04 13.21 -44.12
N PHE A 756 13.06 13.82 -43.46
CA PHE A 756 12.59 15.16 -43.81
C PHE A 756 13.65 16.21 -43.50
N LEU A 757 14.27 16.17 -42.31
CA LEU A 757 15.35 17.10 -41.93
C LEU A 757 16.52 17.01 -42.92
N ASP A 758 16.89 15.81 -43.35
CA ASP A 758 17.93 15.59 -44.37
C ASP A 758 17.57 16.14 -45.76
N GLN A 759 16.30 16.10 -46.14
CA GLN A 759 15.80 16.70 -47.38
C GLN A 759 15.74 18.23 -47.28
N TRP A 760 15.31 18.74 -46.13
CA TRP A 760 15.22 20.17 -45.88
C TRP A 760 16.60 20.84 -45.93
N ARG A 761 17.63 20.19 -45.36
CA ARG A 761 19.04 20.59 -45.50
C ARG A 761 19.47 20.82 -46.95
N LYS A 762 19.08 19.93 -47.86
CA LYS A 762 19.50 19.97 -49.28
C LYS A 762 18.83 21.08 -50.08
N ASN A 763 17.66 21.54 -49.66
CA ASN A 763 16.77 22.35 -50.49
C ASN A 763 16.74 23.84 -50.15
N LYS A 764 17.25 24.32 -49.00
CA LYS A 764 16.92 25.70 -48.56
C LYS A 764 17.96 26.51 -47.76
N PHE A 765 19.27 26.41 -48.04
CA PHE A 765 20.27 27.38 -47.51
C PHE A 765 21.42 27.73 -48.48
N ARG A 766 21.23 27.61 -49.80
CA ARG A 766 22.17 28.15 -50.81
C ARG A 766 21.42 29.05 -51.79
N SER A 767 21.97 30.23 -52.08
CA SER A 767 21.47 31.08 -53.17
C SER A 767 21.66 30.33 -54.49
N ASP A 768 20.58 30.06 -55.22
CA ASP A 768 20.66 29.54 -56.57
C ASP A 768 21.29 30.59 -57.50
N THR A 769 22.59 30.48 -57.75
CA THR A 769 23.19 30.96 -59.00
C THR A 769 23.42 29.78 -59.92
N ALA A 770 22.35 29.29 -60.56
CA ALA A 770 22.33 28.74 -61.92
C ALA A 770 20.97 28.09 -62.17
N GLY A 771 20.26 28.58 -63.19
CA GLY A 771 18.94 28.09 -63.53
C GLY A 771 18.91 26.60 -63.87
N SER A 772 17.98 25.87 -63.26
CA SER A 772 17.45 24.64 -63.82
C SER A 772 15.95 24.57 -63.56
N LYS A 773 15.16 24.78 -64.62
CA LYS A 773 13.73 24.51 -64.62
C LYS A 773 13.51 23.00 -64.54
N SER A 774 13.28 22.49 -63.33
CA SER A 774 12.69 21.16 -63.12
C SER A 774 11.20 21.32 -62.81
N LYS A 775 10.35 21.11 -63.81
CA LYS A 775 8.94 20.76 -63.61
C LYS A 775 8.87 19.40 -62.90
N LYS A 776 8.58 19.38 -61.60
CA LYS A 776 8.04 18.20 -60.90
C LYS A 776 6.82 18.65 -60.09
N GLY A 777 5.72 17.91 -60.22
CA GLY A 777 4.48 18.20 -59.51
C GLY A 777 4.73 18.32 -58.01
N LYS A 778 4.12 19.34 -57.38
CA LYS A 778 4.16 19.56 -55.94
C LYS A 778 3.60 18.31 -55.24
N LYS A 779 4.47 17.44 -54.73
CA LYS A 779 4.10 16.53 -53.65
C LYS A 779 3.80 17.41 -52.44
N ALA A 780 2.69 17.18 -51.76
CA ALA A 780 2.40 17.83 -50.48
C ALA A 780 3.49 17.43 -49.49
N GLU A 781 4.41 18.35 -49.20
CA GLU A 781 5.47 18.17 -48.21
C GLU A 781 4.99 18.72 -46.86
N LEU A 782 5.31 18.01 -45.78
CA LEU A 782 4.93 18.39 -44.42
C LEU A 782 5.52 19.76 -44.07
N ASN A 783 4.75 20.61 -43.38
CA ASN A 783 5.22 21.95 -43.02
C ASN A 783 6.44 21.86 -42.07
N PRO A 784 7.58 22.54 -42.37
CA PRO A 784 8.78 22.49 -41.54
C PRO A 784 8.56 22.89 -40.08
N VAL A 785 7.62 23.79 -39.80
CA VAL A 785 7.29 24.25 -38.44
C VAL A 785 6.58 23.14 -37.66
N VAL A 786 5.71 22.38 -38.32
CA VAL A 786 5.03 21.22 -37.74
C VAL A 786 6.02 20.08 -37.47
N VAL A 787 7.00 19.88 -38.36
CA VAL A 787 8.11 18.94 -38.16
C VAL A 787 8.92 19.32 -36.92
N LEU A 788 9.35 20.59 -36.82
CA LEU A 788 10.12 21.09 -35.69
C LEU A 788 9.31 21.04 -34.38
N GLY A 789 8.00 21.35 -34.42
CA GLY A 789 7.09 21.22 -33.28
C GLY A 789 6.92 19.77 -32.83
N THR A 790 6.80 18.83 -33.78
CA THR A 790 6.74 17.39 -33.49
C THR A 790 8.03 16.91 -32.83
N VAL A 791 9.19 17.31 -33.36
CA VAL A 791 10.51 16.97 -32.81
C VAL A 791 10.68 17.53 -31.40
N GLU A 792 10.27 18.79 -31.16
CA GLU A 792 10.29 19.41 -29.84
C GLU A 792 9.43 18.62 -28.83
N TYR A 793 8.21 18.22 -29.21
CA TYR A 793 7.32 17.47 -28.33
C TYR A 793 7.82 16.05 -28.04
N ILE A 794 8.35 15.33 -29.05
CA ILE A 794 8.95 14.00 -28.84
C ILE A 794 10.08 14.06 -27.81
N ALA A 795 10.92 15.10 -27.87
CA ALA A 795 11.99 15.30 -26.90
C ALA A 795 11.49 15.61 -25.47
N GLN A 796 10.23 16.02 -25.30
CA GLN A 796 9.59 16.30 -24.01
C GLN A 796 8.85 15.08 -23.42
N LEU A 797 8.73 13.97 -24.14
CA LEU A 797 8.02 12.78 -23.67
C LEU A 797 8.73 12.14 -22.47
N GLN A 798 8.00 11.91 -21.38
CA GLN A 798 8.59 11.50 -20.10
C GLN A 798 8.50 10.00 -19.80
N ASN A 799 7.55 9.29 -20.45
CA ASN A 799 7.18 7.91 -20.10
C ASN A 799 7.59 6.89 -21.17
N VAL A 800 8.43 7.28 -22.13
CA VAL A 800 8.90 6.42 -23.22
C VAL A 800 10.23 5.79 -22.83
N LYS A 801 10.28 4.46 -22.75
CA LYS A 801 11.53 3.72 -22.48
C LYS A 801 12.50 3.87 -23.66
N ASN A 802 13.79 4.04 -23.38
CA ASN A 802 14.85 4.17 -24.38
C ASN A 802 14.64 5.38 -25.32
N LEU A 803 14.02 6.46 -24.84
CA LEU A 803 13.74 7.65 -25.66
C LEU A 803 15.02 8.20 -26.30
N ASN A 804 16.15 8.11 -25.60
CA ASN A 804 17.44 8.55 -26.14
C ASN A 804 17.78 7.85 -27.47
N THR A 805 17.54 6.54 -27.58
CA THR A 805 17.82 5.79 -28.82
C THR A 805 16.99 6.26 -30.01
N LEU A 806 15.78 6.77 -29.75
CA LEU A 806 14.88 7.32 -30.77
C LEU A 806 15.23 8.78 -31.14
N LEU A 807 15.79 9.54 -30.19
CA LEU A 807 16.21 10.92 -30.40
C LEU A 807 17.57 11.02 -31.10
N HIS A 808 18.49 10.07 -30.90
CA HIS A 808 19.84 10.14 -31.47
C HIS A 808 19.88 10.40 -32.99
N PRO A 809 19.11 9.69 -33.85
CA PRO A 809 19.10 9.96 -35.29
C PRO A 809 18.57 11.36 -35.62
N ILE A 810 17.61 11.87 -34.84
CA ILE A 810 17.05 13.22 -35.01
C ILE A 810 18.08 14.28 -34.61
N VAL A 811 18.78 14.10 -33.49
CA VAL A 811 19.86 14.99 -33.05
C VAL A 811 20.97 15.05 -34.09
N GLU A 812 21.34 13.90 -34.66
CA GLU A 812 22.35 13.84 -35.73
C GLU A 812 21.89 14.54 -37.02
N ALA A 813 20.63 14.37 -37.42
CA ALA A 813 20.06 15.09 -38.56
C ALA A 813 19.99 16.60 -38.32
N LEU A 814 19.64 17.03 -37.10
CA LEU A 814 19.67 18.45 -36.71
C LEU A 814 21.08 19.03 -36.69
N ASN A 815 22.07 18.31 -36.14
CA ASN A 815 23.48 18.70 -36.19
C ASN A 815 23.94 18.93 -37.64
N ARG A 816 23.61 18.00 -38.55
CA ARG A 816 23.89 18.14 -39.99
C ARG A 816 23.25 19.38 -40.63
N CYS A 817 22.10 19.84 -40.10
CA CYS A 817 21.43 21.06 -40.56
C CYS A 817 22.08 22.33 -39.99
N ILE A 818 22.52 22.32 -38.73
CA ILE A 818 22.99 23.50 -38.01
C ILE A 818 24.49 23.74 -38.15
N GLU A 819 25.33 22.70 -38.21
CA GLU A 819 26.79 22.84 -38.32
C GLU A 819 27.24 23.83 -39.41
N PRO A 820 26.69 23.79 -40.65
CA PRO A 820 27.07 24.77 -41.69
C PRO A 820 26.63 26.20 -41.37
N LEU A 821 25.57 26.39 -40.58
CA LEU A 821 25.05 27.71 -40.20
C LEU A 821 25.93 28.37 -39.14
N LEU A 822 26.57 27.56 -38.28
CA LEU A 822 27.48 28.06 -37.23
C LEU A 822 28.77 28.66 -37.80
N GLU A 823 29.04 28.49 -39.10
CA GLU A 823 30.16 29.12 -39.80
C GLU A 823 29.82 30.52 -40.32
N PHE A 824 28.53 30.86 -40.50
CA PHE A 824 28.07 32.12 -41.10
C PHE A 824 28.55 33.34 -40.31
N ASP A 825 28.99 34.36 -41.04
CA ASP A 825 29.21 35.71 -40.52
C ASP A 825 27.88 36.49 -40.36
N ALA A 826 27.96 37.75 -39.92
CA ALA A 826 26.77 38.56 -39.64
C ALA A 826 25.91 38.81 -40.89
N ASP A 827 26.54 39.07 -42.04
CA ASP A 827 25.87 39.34 -43.31
C ASP A 827 25.19 38.08 -43.87
N GLU A 828 25.89 36.94 -43.84
CA GLU A 828 25.37 35.64 -44.27
C GLU A 828 24.19 35.17 -43.39
N ALA A 829 24.31 35.36 -42.08
CA ALA A 829 23.24 35.05 -41.12
C ALA A 829 22.01 35.94 -41.30
N GLU A 830 22.19 37.24 -41.58
CA GLU A 830 21.08 38.16 -41.83
C GLU A 830 20.37 37.83 -43.15
N GLN A 831 21.11 37.45 -44.19
CA GLN A 831 20.54 37.01 -45.48
C GLN A 831 19.73 35.71 -45.35
N ALA A 832 20.27 34.72 -44.63
CA ALA A 832 19.57 33.46 -44.34
C ALA A 832 18.31 33.69 -43.51
N TYR A 833 18.37 34.60 -42.53
CA TYR A 833 17.22 35.04 -41.76
C TYR A 833 16.17 35.75 -42.62
N LYS A 834 16.57 36.67 -43.51
CA LYS A 834 15.62 37.37 -44.42
C LYS A 834 14.92 36.40 -45.38
N ALA A 835 15.58 35.31 -45.78
CA ALA A 835 15.01 34.30 -46.67
C ALA A 835 13.91 33.44 -46.01
N ASN A 836 13.99 33.18 -44.70
CA ASN A 836 12.98 32.45 -43.93
C ASN A 836 13.10 32.75 -42.43
N SER A 837 12.65 33.93 -42.00
CA SER A 837 12.90 34.47 -40.66
C SER A 837 12.30 33.62 -39.54
N PHE A 838 11.08 33.13 -39.73
CA PHE A 838 10.41 32.28 -38.76
C PHE A 838 11.03 30.88 -38.71
N GLY A 839 11.19 30.21 -39.85
CA GLY A 839 11.75 28.86 -39.90
C GLY A 839 13.21 28.79 -39.43
N PHE A 840 14.01 29.83 -39.71
CA PHE A 840 15.41 29.92 -39.29
C PHE A 840 15.57 30.01 -37.77
N ILE A 841 14.85 30.96 -37.13
CA ILE A 841 14.89 31.10 -35.66
C ILE A 841 14.31 29.86 -34.98
N ARG A 842 13.16 29.37 -35.46
CA ARG A 842 12.49 28.19 -34.87
C ARG A 842 13.37 26.95 -34.90
N MET A 843 14.15 26.76 -35.96
CA MET A 843 15.09 25.63 -36.08
C MET A 843 16.21 25.72 -35.04
N LEU A 844 16.77 26.91 -34.80
CA LEU A 844 17.79 27.13 -33.77
C LEU A 844 17.23 26.97 -32.35
N GLU A 845 16.00 27.43 -32.10
CA GLU A 845 15.31 27.22 -30.82
C GLU A 845 15.07 25.74 -30.52
N VAL A 846 14.52 25.00 -31.49
CA VAL A 846 14.23 23.57 -31.34
C VAL A 846 15.54 22.79 -31.21
N TYR A 847 16.58 23.13 -31.98
CA TYR A 847 17.89 22.53 -31.84
C TYR A 847 18.46 22.69 -30.42
N ALA A 848 18.47 23.91 -29.87
CA ALA A 848 18.94 24.16 -28.51
C ALA A 848 18.19 23.32 -27.47
N LYS A 849 16.84 23.28 -27.58
CA LYS A 849 15.98 22.49 -26.69
C LYS A 849 16.21 21.00 -26.80
N VAL A 850 16.22 20.45 -28.00
CA VAL A 850 16.33 19.00 -28.27
C VAL A 850 17.69 18.47 -27.83
N VAL A 851 18.77 19.22 -28.06
CA VAL A 851 20.11 18.82 -27.61
C VAL A 851 20.17 18.69 -26.08
N VAL A 852 19.57 19.62 -25.33
CA VAL A 852 19.52 19.51 -23.85
C VAL A 852 18.58 18.40 -23.40
N MET A 853 17.41 18.26 -24.03
CA MET A 853 16.43 17.23 -23.66
C MET A 853 16.89 15.81 -24.01
N ALA A 854 17.65 15.62 -25.10
CA ALA A 854 18.25 14.34 -25.46
C ALA A 854 19.28 13.88 -24.41
N GLU A 855 20.11 14.80 -23.92
CA GLU A 855 21.02 14.52 -22.80
C GLU A 855 20.24 14.20 -21.51
N CYS A 856 19.17 14.92 -21.21
CA CYS A 856 18.29 14.60 -20.07
C CYS A 856 17.67 13.19 -20.19
N ALA A 857 17.25 12.79 -21.40
CA ALA A 857 16.71 11.46 -21.66
C ALA A 857 17.79 10.38 -21.51
N HIS A 858 19.02 10.64 -21.96
CA HIS A 858 20.15 9.75 -21.79
C HIS A 858 20.46 9.49 -20.29
N VAL A 859 20.47 10.55 -19.46
CA VAL A 859 20.64 10.43 -17.99
C VAL A 859 19.53 9.58 -17.37
N ASN A 860 18.28 9.80 -17.79
CA ASN A 860 17.13 9.09 -17.24
C ASN A 860 17.19 7.59 -17.52
N ASP A 861 17.57 7.20 -18.74
CA ASP A 861 17.74 5.79 -19.14
C ASP A 861 18.87 5.13 -18.34
N GLU A 862 20.04 5.78 -18.20
CA GLU A 862 21.16 5.26 -17.41
C GLU A 862 20.83 5.12 -15.93
N THR A 863 20.20 6.13 -15.32
CA THR A 863 19.84 6.09 -13.90
C THR A 863 18.79 5.03 -13.61
N SER A 864 17.84 4.79 -14.52
CA SER A 864 16.84 3.72 -14.37
C SER A 864 17.50 2.33 -14.37
N LEU A 865 18.48 2.12 -15.26
CA LEU A 865 19.33 0.91 -15.27
C LEU A 865 20.14 0.76 -13.97
N LEU A 866 20.52 1.87 -13.32
CA LEU A 866 21.22 1.87 -12.04
C LEU A 866 20.30 1.54 -10.86
N VAL A 867 19.07 2.07 -10.81
CA VAL A 867 18.08 1.77 -9.76
C VAL A 867 17.70 0.28 -9.77
N GLU A 868 17.52 -0.31 -10.96
CA GLU A 868 17.26 -1.75 -11.11
C GLU A 868 18.42 -2.63 -10.63
N LYS A 869 19.67 -2.16 -10.78
CA LYS A 869 20.88 -2.85 -10.28
C LYS A 869 21.11 -2.62 -8.78
N ALA A 870 20.79 -1.43 -8.26
CA ALA A 870 20.97 -0.99 -6.88
C ALA A 870 20.07 -1.73 -5.87
N ALA A 871 18.86 -2.16 -6.30
CA ALA A 871 17.92 -2.89 -5.45
C ALA A 871 18.48 -4.20 -4.84
N LYS A 872 19.65 -4.67 -5.29
CA LYS A 872 20.29 -5.90 -4.78
C LYS A 872 21.61 -5.71 -4.02
N ARG A 873 22.33 -4.59 -4.15
CA ARG A 873 23.68 -4.43 -3.54
C ARG A 873 24.09 -2.96 -3.45
N LEU A 874 23.93 -2.30 -2.31
CA LEU A 874 24.71 -1.09 -1.99
C LEU A 874 24.98 -1.05 -0.48
N LYS A 875 26.23 -1.37 -0.09
CA LYS A 875 26.70 -1.34 1.31
C LYS A 875 28.06 -0.64 1.49
N LYS A 876 28.80 -0.30 0.44
CA LYS A 876 30.13 0.34 0.55
C LYS A 876 30.22 1.65 -0.24
N LYS A 877 31.12 2.53 0.22
CA LYS A 877 31.40 3.87 -0.33
C LYS A 877 32.09 3.82 -1.70
N ASP A 878 32.79 2.73 -2.00
CA ASP A 878 33.46 2.51 -3.30
C ASP A 878 32.48 2.13 -4.41
N ASP A 879 31.39 1.42 -4.07
CA ASP A 879 30.31 1.09 -5.01
C ASP A 879 29.63 2.37 -5.57
N LEU A 880 29.69 3.51 -4.86
CA LEU A 880 29.18 4.82 -5.28
C LEU A 880 30.07 5.54 -6.31
N ARG A 881 31.35 5.17 -6.42
CA ARG A 881 32.27 5.71 -7.44
C ARG A 881 32.13 4.99 -8.77
N ASP A 882 31.79 3.71 -8.76
CA ASP A 882 31.53 2.93 -9.99
C ASP A 882 30.13 3.19 -10.58
N LEU A 883 29.25 3.87 -9.81
CA LEU A 883 27.94 4.37 -10.26
C LEU A 883 28.02 5.68 -11.06
N GLN A 884 29.21 6.10 -11.52
CA GLN A 884 29.41 7.38 -12.21
C GLN A 884 29.01 7.32 -13.69
N PRO A 885 27.98 8.08 -14.13
CA PRO A 885 27.75 8.34 -15.56
C PRO A 885 28.75 9.41 -16.06
N SER A 886 29.26 9.26 -17.28
CA SER A 886 30.35 10.09 -17.84
C SER A 886 29.97 11.56 -18.06
N GLU A 887 30.83 12.52 -17.70
CA GLU A 887 30.84 13.95 -18.14
C GLU A 887 29.50 14.74 -18.16
N PHE A 888 28.49 14.34 -17.38
CA PHE A 888 27.08 14.65 -17.71
C PHE A 888 26.50 16.06 -17.47
N PHE A 889 27.24 17.07 -16.99
CA PHE A 889 26.63 18.40 -16.76
C PHE A 889 27.57 19.57 -17.06
N THR A 890 28.31 19.47 -18.15
CA THR A 890 28.71 20.68 -18.91
C THR A 890 27.66 20.92 -19.99
N PRO A 891 27.38 22.17 -20.40
CA PRO A 891 26.48 22.41 -21.52
C PRO A 891 26.94 21.56 -22.72
N PRO A 892 26.03 20.89 -23.44
CA PRO A 892 26.40 20.00 -24.55
C PRO A 892 27.32 20.73 -25.53
N LYS A 893 28.31 20.04 -26.12
CA LYS A 893 29.26 20.68 -27.06
C LYS A 893 28.55 21.44 -28.17
N SER A 894 27.49 20.84 -28.70
CA SER A 894 26.56 21.44 -29.67
C SER A 894 25.89 22.73 -29.17
N LEU A 895 25.44 22.77 -27.90
CA LEU A 895 24.84 23.97 -27.29
C LEU A 895 25.90 25.07 -27.07
N ASN A 896 27.11 24.70 -26.66
CA ASN A 896 28.23 25.63 -26.50
C ASN A 896 28.65 26.26 -27.83
N SER A 897 28.74 25.47 -28.90
CA SER A 897 29.04 25.98 -30.25
C SER A 897 27.98 26.98 -30.72
N LEU A 898 26.69 26.67 -30.49
CA LEU A 898 25.59 27.59 -30.79
C LEU A 898 25.67 28.88 -29.96
N PHE A 899 25.93 28.76 -28.65
CA PHE A 899 26.08 29.91 -27.76
C PHE A 899 27.23 30.82 -28.20
N ALA A 900 28.40 30.26 -28.52
CA ALA A 900 29.56 31.02 -28.97
C ALA A 900 29.30 31.74 -30.29
N TRP A 901 28.64 31.08 -31.24
CA TRP A 901 28.26 31.68 -32.52
C TRP A 901 27.25 32.82 -32.34
N LEU A 902 26.19 32.63 -31.53
CA LEU A 902 25.21 33.67 -31.23
C LEU A 902 25.84 34.86 -30.50
N ALA A 903 26.76 34.62 -29.56
CA ALA A 903 27.47 35.68 -28.85
C ALA A 903 28.31 36.54 -29.81
N ARG A 904 28.99 35.92 -30.78
CA ARG A 904 29.74 36.61 -31.85
C ARG A 904 28.80 37.47 -32.70
N LEU A 905 27.71 36.89 -33.22
CA LEU A 905 26.74 37.60 -34.05
C LEU A 905 26.09 38.79 -33.34
N MET A 906 25.72 38.63 -32.06
CA MET A 906 25.14 39.72 -31.27
C MET A 906 26.11 40.89 -31.08
N LEU A 907 27.41 40.63 -31.01
CA LEU A 907 28.43 41.67 -30.95
C LEU A 907 28.60 42.39 -32.30
N ASP A 908 28.50 41.66 -33.41
CA ASP A 908 28.68 42.23 -34.75
C ASP A 908 27.44 43.02 -35.21
N PHE A 909 26.21 42.51 -34.97
CA PHE A 909 24.97 43.28 -35.15
C PHE A 909 24.92 44.57 -34.33
N ARG A 910 25.54 44.56 -33.13
CA ARG A 910 25.68 45.76 -32.30
C ARG A 910 26.65 46.78 -32.91
N LYS A 911 27.80 46.34 -33.44
CA LYS A 911 28.76 47.24 -34.11
C LYS A 911 28.16 47.85 -35.37
N GLU A 912 27.40 47.08 -36.14
CA GLU A 912 26.70 47.56 -37.34
C GLU A 912 25.62 48.60 -37.00
N THR A 913 24.82 48.37 -35.97
CA THR A 913 23.83 49.36 -35.50
C THR A 913 24.51 50.64 -35.00
N GLU A 914 25.58 50.54 -34.21
CA GLU A 914 26.37 51.69 -33.74
C GLU A 914 27.01 52.47 -34.93
N ALA A 915 27.46 51.79 -35.99
CA ALA A 915 27.98 52.42 -37.21
C ALA A 915 26.88 53.08 -38.08
N THR A 916 25.69 52.49 -38.13
CA THR A 916 24.54 53.03 -38.88
C THR A 916 23.93 54.25 -38.18
N GLU A 917 23.95 54.29 -36.84
CA GLU A 917 23.55 55.45 -36.04
C GLU A 917 24.58 56.60 -36.16
N GLN A 918 25.87 56.30 -36.21
CA GLN A 918 26.92 57.31 -36.43
C GLN A 918 26.88 57.95 -37.82
N THR A 919 26.51 57.20 -38.87
CA THR A 919 26.39 57.71 -40.26
C THR A 919 25.10 58.51 -40.50
N THR A 920 24.04 58.27 -39.73
CA THR A 920 22.75 58.99 -39.85
C THR A 920 22.70 60.31 -39.08
N HIS A 921 23.62 60.55 -38.13
CA HIS A 921 23.75 61.84 -37.42
C HIS A 921 24.18 63.03 -38.30
N GLY A 922 24.53 62.82 -39.59
CA GLY A 922 24.90 63.86 -40.55
C GLY A 922 23.74 64.59 -41.25
N LYS A 923 22.47 64.18 -41.11
CA LYS A 923 21.32 64.86 -41.74
C LYS A 923 20.25 65.24 -40.71
N LYS A 924 20.23 66.53 -40.34
CA LYS A 924 19.18 67.18 -39.52
C LYS A 924 17.79 66.85 -40.07
N ARG A 925 16.97 66.11 -39.31
CA ARG A 925 15.53 65.95 -39.58
C ARG A 925 14.72 66.77 -38.57
N ARG A 926 13.92 67.70 -39.10
CA ARG A 926 12.95 68.55 -38.39
C ARG A 926 11.92 67.68 -37.66
N ARG A 927 11.64 68.03 -36.40
CA ARG A 927 10.51 67.53 -35.60
C ARG A 927 9.19 67.87 -36.31
N GLY A 928 8.43 66.85 -36.67
CA GLY A 928 7.01 66.90 -37.02
C GLY A 928 6.23 65.98 -36.08
N LYS A 929 5.12 66.51 -35.55
CA LYS A 929 4.20 65.91 -34.57
C LYS A 929 3.21 64.98 -35.29
N HIS A 930 2.79 63.92 -34.58
CA HIS A 930 1.79 62.89 -34.94
C HIS A 930 2.23 61.76 -35.89
N ALA A 931 2.34 60.55 -35.33
CA ALA A 931 2.02 59.27 -35.99
C ALA A 931 1.88 58.17 -34.91
N ASP A 932 0.94 57.27 -35.16
CA ASP A 932 0.39 56.21 -34.30
C ASP A 932 1.38 55.15 -33.78
N GLU A 933 0.86 54.38 -32.82
CA GLU A 933 1.35 53.18 -32.15
C GLU A 933 2.47 52.36 -32.84
N ASP A 934 3.56 52.17 -32.07
CA ASP A 934 4.59 51.12 -32.06
C ASP A 934 4.59 50.04 -33.16
N GLN A 935 4.92 50.42 -34.40
CA GLN A 935 5.59 49.51 -35.32
C GLN A 935 7.10 49.67 -35.20
N LEU A 936 7.76 48.73 -34.49
CA LEU A 936 9.21 48.61 -34.46
C LEU A 936 9.76 48.57 -35.90
N SER A 937 10.83 49.31 -36.18
CA SER A 937 11.47 49.23 -37.50
C SER A 937 11.88 47.76 -37.79
N PRO A 938 11.83 47.28 -39.04
CA PRO A 938 12.13 45.88 -39.38
C PRO A 938 13.46 45.37 -38.82
N GLN A 939 14.45 46.27 -38.68
CA GLN A 939 15.76 45.99 -38.09
C GLN A 939 15.71 45.83 -36.57
N LYS A 940 14.85 46.59 -35.86
CA LYS A 940 14.64 46.43 -34.41
C LYS A 940 13.86 45.16 -34.07
N GLU A 941 12.91 44.75 -34.91
CA GLU A 941 12.18 43.49 -34.75
C GLU A 941 13.09 42.27 -35.01
N LEU A 942 13.97 42.35 -36.01
CA LEU A 942 15.04 41.36 -36.23
C LEU A 942 15.90 41.21 -34.96
N LEU A 943 16.44 42.31 -34.44
CA LEU A 943 17.28 42.28 -33.22
C LEU A 943 16.53 41.76 -31.99
N ARG A 944 15.24 42.04 -31.84
CA ARG A 944 14.40 41.50 -30.74
C ARG A 944 14.37 39.97 -30.76
N ARG A 945 14.16 39.35 -31.93
CA ARG A 945 14.08 37.89 -32.08
C ARG A 945 15.42 37.20 -31.85
N TRP A 946 16.50 37.75 -32.38
CA TRP A 946 17.86 37.25 -32.13
C TRP A 946 18.27 37.38 -30.65
N ARG A 947 17.90 38.48 -29.98
CA ARG A 947 18.10 38.64 -28.53
C ARG A 947 17.31 37.62 -27.71
N ASN A 948 16.08 37.31 -28.11
CA ASN A 948 15.26 36.30 -27.46
C ASN A 948 15.89 34.90 -27.57
N LEU A 949 16.37 34.55 -28.77
CA LEU A 949 17.10 33.30 -29.02
C LEU A 949 18.40 33.24 -28.20
N PHE A 950 19.21 34.30 -28.20
CA PHE A 950 20.42 34.38 -27.38
C PHE A 950 20.10 34.22 -25.89
N SER A 951 19.03 34.85 -25.40
CA SER A 951 18.61 34.74 -24.00
C SER A 951 18.15 33.32 -23.64
N LEU A 952 17.43 32.64 -24.54
CA LEU A 952 17.02 31.25 -24.36
C LEU A 952 18.23 30.33 -24.23
N VAL A 953 19.16 30.41 -25.18
CA VAL A 953 20.38 29.59 -25.20
C VAL A 953 21.26 29.90 -23.98
N SER A 954 21.41 31.17 -23.61
CA SER A 954 22.15 31.59 -22.41
C SER A 954 21.55 31.02 -21.13
N LEU A 955 20.22 31.05 -20.99
CA LEU A 955 19.53 30.49 -19.83
C LEU A 955 19.73 28.98 -19.76
N MET A 956 19.58 28.27 -20.88
CA MET A 956 19.81 26.83 -20.94
C MET A 956 21.26 26.46 -20.58
N SER A 957 22.24 27.22 -21.06
CA SER A 957 23.65 27.01 -20.69
C SER A 957 23.91 27.33 -19.21
N ALA A 958 23.35 28.42 -18.67
CA ALA A 958 23.53 28.82 -17.28
C ALA A 958 22.89 27.83 -16.29
N GLU A 959 21.69 27.33 -16.60
CA GLU A 959 21.00 26.30 -15.82
C GLU A 959 21.75 24.96 -15.89
N SER A 960 22.30 24.61 -17.06
CA SER A 960 23.17 23.43 -17.20
C SER A 960 24.39 23.51 -16.27
N VAL A 961 24.96 24.71 -16.11
CA VAL A 961 26.08 24.98 -15.20
C VAL A 961 25.65 25.05 -13.73
N ALA A 962 24.52 25.69 -13.41
CA ALA A 962 23.98 25.76 -12.04
C ALA A 962 23.71 24.35 -11.49
N PHE A 963 23.14 23.48 -12.32
CA PHE A 963 22.95 22.07 -12.01
C PHE A 963 24.29 21.34 -11.74
N ALA A 964 25.32 21.64 -12.55
CA ALA A 964 26.66 21.10 -12.34
C ALA A 964 27.27 21.50 -10.99
N LEU A 965 26.93 22.69 -10.48
CA LEU A 965 27.41 23.24 -9.21
C LEU A 965 26.66 22.66 -8.01
N GLU A 966 25.32 22.54 -8.05
CA GLU A 966 24.55 21.90 -6.98
C GLU A 966 25.03 20.46 -6.69
N ARG A 967 25.43 19.73 -7.74
CA ARG A 967 26.08 18.41 -7.65
C ARG A 967 27.30 18.38 -6.72
N THR A 968 28.16 19.40 -6.79
CA THR A 968 29.40 19.45 -6.01
C THR A 968 29.14 19.59 -4.51
N HIS A 969 28.05 20.24 -4.14
CA HIS A 969 27.62 20.40 -2.75
C HIS A 969 27.11 19.09 -2.14
N TRP A 970 26.27 18.32 -2.86
CA TRP A 970 25.71 17.05 -2.35
C TRP A 970 26.77 15.96 -2.17
N LEU A 971 27.76 15.90 -3.06
CA LEU A 971 28.87 14.93 -3.00
C LEU A 971 29.83 15.17 -1.83
N GLN A 972 29.93 16.41 -1.34
CA GLN A 972 30.85 16.78 -0.26
C GLN A 972 30.21 16.65 1.12
N ASN A 973 28.88 16.75 1.24
CA ASN A 973 28.21 17.00 2.53
C ASN A 973 27.05 16.05 2.92
N GLY A 974 26.65 15.05 2.11
CA GLY A 974 25.44 14.22 2.36
C GLY A 974 25.63 12.71 2.63
N PRO A 975 24.77 12.05 3.45
CA PRO A 975 24.63 10.59 3.52
C PRO A 975 24.23 9.93 2.18
N ALA A 976 24.63 8.67 1.94
CA ALA A 976 24.33 7.94 0.70
C ALA A 976 22.83 7.65 0.46
N ALA A 977 22.02 7.59 1.52
CA ALA A 977 20.57 7.47 1.42
C ALA A 977 19.93 8.77 0.91
N ASP A 978 20.44 9.91 1.38
CA ASP A 978 20.01 11.24 0.93
C ASP A 978 20.39 11.49 -0.53
N PHE A 979 21.45 10.86 -1.06
CA PHE A 979 21.78 10.90 -2.48
C PHE A 979 20.75 10.18 -3.37
N ILE A 980 20.17 9.07 -2.90
CA ILE A 980 19.15 8.31 -3.65
C ILE A 980 17.79 9.01 -3.58
N ASP A 981 17.39 9.52 -2.41
CA ASP A 981 16.19 10.34 -2.25
C ASP A 981 16.34 11.71 -2.96
N ALA A 982 17.55 12.28 -2.96
CA ALA A 982 17.87 13.46 -3.77
C ALA A 982 17.83 13.13 -5.25
N LEU A 983 18.31 11.99 -5.75
CA LEU A 983 18.18 11.58 -7.16
C LEU A 983 16.71 11.45 -7.58
N ALA A 984 15.85 10.85 -6.74
CA ALA A 984 14.40 10.82 -6.96
C ALA A 984 13.76 12.23 -6.97
N SER A 985 14.23 13.12 -6.08
CA SER A 985 13.85 14.53 -6.04
C SER A 985 14.46 15.37 -7.19
N LEU A 986 15.60 14.93 -7.74
CA LEU A 986 16.32 15.51 -8.87
C LEU A 986 15.59 15.19 -10.17
N PHE A 987 14.98 14.00 -10.27
CA PHE A 987 14.00 13.68 -11.31
C PHE A 987 12.80 14.62 -11.26
N ILE A 988 12.32 14.97 -10.06
CA ILE A 988 11.27 15.97 -9.88
C ILE A 988 11.77 17.38 -10.27
N CYS A 989 13.04 17.70 -10.02
CA CYS A 989 13.66 18.96 -10.47
C CYS A 989 13.89 19.03 -11.99
N LEU A 990 14.26 17.92 -12.65
CA LEU A 990 14.33 17.81 -14.11
C LEU A 990 12.93 17.92 -14.74
N ARG A 991 11.90 17.33 -14.09
CA ARG A 991 10.47 17.53 -14.45
C ARG A 991 10.05 19.00 -14.27
N ALA A 992 10.50 19.66 -13.20
CA ALA A 992 10.26 21.08 -12.95
C ALA A 992 11.07 21.99 -13.90
N PHE A 993 12.24 21.57 -14.40
CA PHE A 993 13.07 22.28 -15.37
C PHE A 993 12.41 22.31 -16.75
N ALA A 994 11.90 21.17 -17.24
CA ALA A 994 11.11 21.11 -18.48
C ALA A 994 9.84 21.98 -18.39
N SER A 995 9.15 21.93 -17.24
CA SER A 995 7.98 22.77 -16.97
C SER A 995 8.32 24.27 -16.79
N ARG A 996 9.45 24.61 -16.15
CA ARG A 996 9.96 25.99 -16.00
C ARG A 996 10.39 26.59 -17.34
N LEU A 997 11.04 25.81 -18.22
CA LEU A 997 11.38 26.21 -19.60
C LEU A 997 10.12 26.57 -20.40
N GLN A 998 9.04 25.79 -20.23
CA GLN A 998 7.76 26.03 -20.88
C GLN A 998 7.05 27.28 -20.30
N LYS A 999 7.00 27.43 -18.96
CA LYS A 999 6.44 28.61 -18.27
C LYS A 999 7.19 29.91 -18.56
N LEU A 1000 8.52 29.87 -18.67
CA LEU A 1000 9.36 31.03 -19.00
C LEU A 1000 9.14 31.54 -20.44
N GLN A 1001 8.66 30.69 -21.35
CA GLN A 1001 8.25 31.10 -22.70
C GLN A 1001 6.82 31.66 -22.75
N GLU A 1002 5.87 31.04 -22.04
CA GLU A 1002 4.48 31.53 -21.96
C GLU A 1002 4.40 32.94 -21.36
N LEU A 1003 5.21 33.21 -20.33
CA LEU A 1003 5.36 34.54 -19.72
C LEU A 1003 6.01 35.60 -20.64
N ARG A 1004 6.72 35.18 -21.70
CA ARG A 1004 7.41 36.08 -22.65
C ARG A 1004 6.65 36.31 -23.95
N LEU A 1005 5.68 35.46 -24.29
CA LEU A 1005 4.77 35.69 -25.42
C LEU A 1005 3.61 36.66 -25.06
N GLN A 1006 3.38 36.87 -23.76
CA GLN A 1006 2.43 37.85 -23.22
C GLN A 1006 3.05 39.26 -23.02
N VAL A 1007 4.33 39.47 -23.37
CA VAL A 1007 5.09 40.74 -23.30
C VAL A 1007 5.79 41.03 -24.62
#